data_AF-A0AA35IVK0-F1
#
_entry.id   AF-A0AA35IVK0-F1
#
_cell.length_a   1.000
_cell.length_b   1.000
_cell.length_c   1.000
_cell.angle_alpha   90.00
_cell.angle_beta   90.00
_cell.angle_gamma   90.00
#
_symmetry.space_group_name_H-M   'P 1'
#
loop_
_entity.id
_entity.type
_entity.pdbx_description
1 polymer ?
#
loop_
_entity_poly.entity_id
_entity_poly.type
_entity_poly.pdbx_seq_one_letter_code
_entity_poly.pdbx_strand_id
1 'polypeptide(L)'
;MAAGRIQFAVSTPCNTKGKPSGYRLFEFKNNQLALIPSERGCTKVDVNANIQAFCYLRPNGRDTSTSPDTTNILDSCDYMVLAKSNGFIEIISNYQYKIKNGLRLAPSYILRCTPEDFESNFFSDYMIAGLEYSQGLLYCCMCSGRIYVFAMNLPIDYVQFKNMYNPMFSDSFFKVHHDSNITHSSEEEKIFDSSTRYTGRSWSKHICYFLLPIEPSHLRSSPVVSSFCNMYQGLPIYRPSMYLHIERGISTFHINPLDRFCFMTVSPRSPLFIRKIILPLTYVTFLNTFINLKNNIQEEKSDEILSWDNVAQRNGFGSLFSWISNKFTFDADIINSTIWDDIVKYSGTGMLDSGIVWKQRQGHAKDDIYELFHTQDMLGNSRRNSSFSASSNEPRPLSRRRRESFQGLTRDAFRETIDVPCSTKWELDSFIRGLRRNTFMVDFEIVEKIPHRSGNDGTNEDDNNTDESDETMTSFLTDNYKKMDIVCIDHFVTLSAFRPRYYDEPIIKIDSLSNKNGYENVTNEKGGAETQTDGQIIDDETAQFKKALGDLCSFKKLFMVDDSLCLILDTHGVLLINRFEIKNTKNLLKNSKDTIRIIPHDFGLINDTIVIINNIDVDTKNVCSLAFHLVVTSMAGEITVFKGEFFNGSRLGRIKLCDSLKLNRKDRFVDKLALIDYDGFNTPKRRLDYNENDLYSFIVKKVKKD
;
A
#
# COMPACT_ATOMS: atom_id res chain seq x y z
N MET A 1 9.48 -21.91 23.78
CA MET A 1 10.33 -20.77 23.34
C MET A 1 9.47 -19.52 23.41
N ALA A 2 9.92 -18.49 24.14
CA ALA A 2 9.19 -17.23 24.25
C ALA A 2 9.32 -16.44 22.93
N ALA A 3 8.21 -15.87 22.46
CA ALA A 3 8.20 -15.00 21.29
C ALA A 3 9.07 -13.77 21.52
N GLY A 4 9.70 -13.28 20.44
CA GLY A 4 10.23 -11.93 20.38
C GLY A 4 9.17 -10.90 20.73
N ARG A 5 9.59 -9.73 21.25
CA ARG A 5 8.68 -8.61 21.51
C ARG A 5 8.12 -8.10 20.19
N ILE A 6 6.80 -8.03 20.02
CA ILE A 6 6.14 -7.38 18.87
C ILE A 6 5.53 -6.07 19.34
N GLN A 7 5.89 -4.95 18.74
CA GLN A 7 5.33 -3.63 19.04
C GLN A 7 4.60 -3.05 17.84
N PHE A 8 3.37 -2.59 18.04
CA PHE A 8 2.53 -2.10 16.95
C PHE A 8 1.55 -0.99 17.40
N ALA A 9 1.14 -0.15 16.45
CA ALA A 9 0.09 0.84 16.60
C ALA A 9 -1.24 0.30 16.05
N VAL A 10 -2.32 0.75 16.68
CA VAL A 10 -3.68 0.30 16.38
C VAL A 10 -4.62 1.50 16.36
N SER A 11 -5.25 1.81 15.22
CA SER A 11 -6.25 2.88 15.18
C SER A 11 -7.51 2.47 15.94
N THR A 12 -8.04 3.42 16.71
CA THR A 12 -9.25 3.26 17.51
C THR A 12 -10.25 4.37 17.17
N PRO A 13 -10.92 4.31 16.01
CA PRO A 13 -11.90 5.32 15.62
C PRO A 13 -13.11 5.33 16.58
N CYS A 14 -13.78 6.47 16.69
CA CYS A 14 -14.98 6.65 17.49
C CYS A 14 -16.14 7.14 16.60
N ASN A 15 -17.27 6.44 16.66
CA ASN A 15 -18.46 6.79 15.88
C ASN A 15 -19.29 7.90 16.54
N THR A 16 -19.03 8.24 17.81
CA THR A 16 -19.76 9.34 18.46
C THR A 16 -19.20 10.69 18.04
N LYS A 17 -20.06 11.56 17.51
CA LYS A 17 -19.73 12.97 17.26
C LYS A 17 -19.24 13.65 18.54
N GLY A 18 -18.24 14.52 18.41
CA GLY A 18 -17.65 15.29 19.51
C GLY A 18 -16.68 14.50 20.39
N LYS A 19 -16.48 13.20 20.13
CA LYS A 19 -15.46 12.41 20.84
C LYS A 19 -14.16 12.33 20.04
N PRO A 20 -12.99 12.28 20.72
CA PRO A 20 -11.72 12.11 20.05
C PRO A 20 -11.52 10.66 19.58
N SER A 21 -11.14 10.53 18.33
CA SER A 21 -10.63 9.32 17.70
C SER A 21 -9.10 9.35 17.73
N GLY A 22 -8.43 8.21 17.58
CA GLY A 22 -6.97 8.19 17.62
C GLY A 22 -6.40 6.82 17.37
N TYR A 23 -5.21 6.55 17.91
CA TYR A 23 -4.64 5.22 17.95
C TYR A 23 -4.14 4.89 19.37
N ARG A 24 -3.76 3.63 19.57
CA ARG A 24 -3.13 3.12 20.79
C ARG A 24 -1.93 2.27 20.42
N LEU A 25 -1.00 2.15 21.34
CA LEU A 25 0.23 1.39 21.18
C LEU A 25 0.13 0.12 21.99
N PHE A 26 0.49 -1.00 21.38
CA PHE A 26 0.46 -2.30 22.03
C PHE A 26 1.81 -2.99 21.89
N GLU A 27 2.12 -3.80 22.90
CA GLU A 27 3.28 -4.67 22.96
C GLU A 27 2.79 -6.09 23.22
N PHE A 28 3.19 -7.04 22.39
CA PHE A 28 3.05 -8.46 22.69
C PHE A 28 4.41 -9.01 23.12
N LYS A 29 4.50 -9.46 24.37
CA LYS A 29 5.74 -10.00 24.95
C LYS A 29 5.39 -11.11 25.94
N ASN A 30 6.17 -12.18 25.96
CA ASN A 30 5.94 -13.33 26.85
C ASN A 30 4.51 -13.91 26.76
N ASN A 31 3.95 -13.96 25.55
CA ASN A 31 2.57 -14.38 25.28
C ASN A 31 1.48 -13.50 25.92
N GLN A 32 1.79 -12.26 26.27
CA GLN A 32 0.83 -11.31 26.80
C GLN A 32 0.80 -10.05 25.95
N LEU A 33 -0.41 -9.60 25.63
CA LEU A 33 -0.69 -8.37 24.93
C LEU A 33 -0.96 -7.26 25.96
N ALA A 34 -0.13 -6.22 25.94
CA ALA A 34 -0.21 -5.10 26.86
C ALA A 34 -0.36 -3.78 26.10
N LEU A 35 -1.13 -2.85 26.68
CA LEU A 35 -1.19 -1.47 26.22
C LEU A 35 0.05 -0.71 26.72
N ILE A 36 0.79 -0.08 25.81
CA ILE A 36 1.87 0.83 26.17
C ILE A 36 1.27 2.18 26.55
N PRO A 37 1.44 2.65 27.80
CA PRO A 37 1.01 3.98 28.19
C PRO A 37 1.71 5.01 27.32
N SER A 38 0.93 5.83 26.62
CA SER A 38 1.45 6.97 25.88
C SER A 38 0.63 8.18 26.24
N GLU A 39 1.29 9.22 26.75
CA GLU A 39 0.65 10.51 26.89
C GLU A 39 0.38 11.08 25.50
N ARG A 40 -0.89 11.07 25.11
CA ARG A 40 -1.36 12.00 24.10
C ARG A 40 -1.97 13.16 24.80
N GLY A 41 -1.51 14.36 24.46
CA GLY A 41 -2.36 15.50 24.69
C GLY A 41 -3.65 15.28 23.91
N CYS A 42 -4.78 15.32 24.61
CA CYS A 42 -6.10 15.31 24.00
C CYS A 42 -6.20 16.59 23.15
N THR A 43 -5.89 16.50 21.86
CA THR A 43 -5.90 17.66 20.97
C THR A 43 -7.28 17.77 20.33
N LYS A 44 -7.83 18.99 20.29
CA LYS A 44 -9.07 19.31 19.56
C LYS A 44 -9.08 18.73 18.13
N VAL A 45 -7.89 18.59 17.54
CA VAL A 45 -7.58 17.96 16.26
C VAL A 45 -8.13 16.54 16.10
N ASP A 46 -8.21 15.76 17.19
CA ASP A 46 -8.64 14.36 17.16
C ASP A 46 -10.16 14.20 17.24
N VAL A 47 -10.89 15.29 17.50
CA VAL A 47 -12.35 15.29 17.59
C VAL A 47 -12.96 15.17 16.19
N ASN A 48 -13.78 14.14 15.97
CA ASN A 48 -14.37 13.84 14.66
C ASN A 48 -13.37 13.53 13.53
N ALA A 49 -12.09 13.29 13.84
CA ALA A 49 -11.07 12.95 12.85
C ALA A 49 -10.50 11.55 13.13
N ASN A 50 -10.73 10.61 12.22
CA ASN A 50 -10.26 9.23 12.34
C ASN A 50 -8.90 9.08 11.64
N ILE A 51 -8.03 8.24 12.20
CA ILE A 51 -6.80 7.84 11.53
C ILE A 51 -7.13 6.68 10.59
N GLN A 52 -6.91 6.91 9.31
CA GLN A 52 -7.31 6.00 8.23
C GLN A 52 -6.13 5.23 7.63
N ALA A 53 -4.91 5.74 7.77
CA ALA A 53 -3.69 5.06 7.33
C ALA A 53 -2.48 5.43 8.21
N PHE A 54 -1.57 4.48 8.33
CA PHE A 54 -0.27 4.64 8.96
C PHE A 54 0.83 4.42 7.92
N CYS A 55 1.93 5.17 8.04
CA CYS A 55 3.16 4.89 7.32
C CYS A 55 4.33 5.15 8.29
N TYR A 56 5.03 4.08 8.67
CA TYR A 56 6.16 4.15 9.58
C TYR A 56 7.46 4.07 8.78
N LEU A 57 8.28 5.11 8.89
CA LEU A 57 9.51 5.29 8.12
C LEU A 57 10.72 5.14 9.03
N ARG A 58 11.69 4.33 8.62
CA ARG A 58 12.96 4.14 9.33
C ARG A 58 14.11 3.92 8.35
N PRO A 59 15.36 4.20 8.76
CA PRO A 59 16.54 3.74 8.05
C PRO A 59 16.52 2.22 7.90
N ASN A 60 16.84 1.71 6.71
CA ASN A 60 17.03 0.29 6.50
C ASN A 60 18.38 -0.17 7.07
N GLY A 61 18.40 -1.32 7.77
CA GLY A 61 19.61 -1.93 8.35
C GLY A 61 20.27 -1.16 9.51
N ARG A 62 19.98 0.13 9.70
CA ARG A 62 20.58 0.99 10.73
C ARG A 62 19.67 1.13 11.95
N ASP A 63 20.29 1.42 13.09
CA ASP A 63 19.56 1.73 14.32
C ASP A 63 19.11 3.19 14.33
N THR A 64 17.98 3.43 14.98
CA THR A 64 17.39 4.76 15.10
C THR A 64 18.11 5.55 16.20
N SER A 65 18.39 6.82 15.94
CA SER A 65 19.07 7.73 16.86
C SER A 65 18.39 9.11 16.83
N THR A 66 18.37 9.77 17.99
CA THR A 66 17.84 11.11 18.14
C THR A 66 18.84 12.21 17.84
N SER A 67 20.13 11.89 17.68
CA SER A 67 21.14 12.95 17.49
C SER A 67 20.90 13.64 16.15
N PRO A 68 20.69 14.97 16.12
CA PRO A 68 20.81 15.75 14.91
C PRO A 68 22.30 15.95 14.61
N ASP A 69 23.06 14.86 14.44
CA ASP A 69 24.50 14.97 14.15
C ASP A 69 24.66 15.63 12.78
N THR A 70 25.06 16.90 12.82
CA THR A 70 25.28 17.78 11.67
C THR A 70 26.47 17.37 10.80
N THR A 71 27.22 16.35 11.22
CA THR A 71 28.45 15.89 10.56
C THR A 71 28.23 14.72 9.60
N ASN A 72 27.07 14.06 9.63
CA ASN A 72 26.83 12.83 8.89
C ASN A 72 25.88 13.05 7.70
N ILE A 73 26.22 12.42 6.57
CA ILE A 73 25.43 12.34 5.33
C ILE A 73 24.14 11.49 5.51
N LEU A 74 23.84 11.04 6.73
CA LEU A 74 22.84 10.01 7.01
C LEU A 74 21.89 10.46 8.13
N ASP A 75 20.57 10.48 7.86
CA ASP A 75 19.55 10.66 8.91
C ASP A 75 19.34 9.34 9.66
N SER A 76 19.25 9.38 10.99
CA SER A 76 18.95 8.23 11.86
C SER A 76 17.61 8.34 12.58
N CYS A 77 16.79 9.36 12.26
CA CYS A 77 15.45 9.50 12.80
C CYS A 77 14.52 8.35 12.36
N ASP A 78 13.48 8.09 13.15
CA ASP A 78 12.29 7.40 12.65
C ASP A 78 11.09 8.36 12.63
N TYR A 79 10.17 8.12 11.71
CA TYR A 79 9.00 8.97 11.52
C TYR A 79 7.73 8.12 11.46
N MET A 80 6.74 8.47 12.27
CA MET A 80 5.39 7.95 12.14
C MET A 80 4.52 8.98 11.42
N VAL A 81 4.01 8.60 10.25
CA VAL A 81 3.15 9.41 9.40
C VAL A 81 1.71 8.90 9.53
N LEU A 82 0.79 9.80 9.90
CA LEU A 82 -0.59 9.48 10.24
C LEU A 82 -1.54 10.26 9.35
N ALA A 83 -2.29 9.57 8.49
CA ALA A 83 -3.27 10.25 7.65
C ALA A 83 -4.67 10.21 8.27
N LYS A 84 -5.31 11.38 8.35
CA LYS A 84 -6.58 11.59 9.03
C LYS A 84 -7.72 11.89 8.06
N SER A 85 -8.93 11.52 8.48
CA SER A 85 -10.18 11.74 7.74
C SER A 85 -10.60 13.21 7.58
N ASN A 86 -9.81 14.15 8.08
CA ASN A 86 -9.99 15.60 7.89
C ASN A 86 -9.10 16.15 6.76
N GLY A 87 -8.40 15.27 6.03
CA GLY A 87 -7.54 15.65 4.90
C GLY A 87 -6.17 16.18 5.29
N PHE A 88 -5.72 15.93 6.53
CA PHE A 88 -4.37 16.25 7.00
C PHE A 88 -3.56 15.00 7.32
N ILE A 89 -2.25 15.12 7.18
CA ILE A 89 -1.28 14.11 7.57
C ILE A 89 -0.38 14.69 8.66
N GLU A 90 -0.25 13.97 9.77
CA GLU A 90 0.64 14.31 10.87
C GLU A 90 1.94 13.51 10.77
N ILE A 91 3.09 14.19 10.88
CA ILE A 91 4.40 13.54 10.94
C ILE A 91 4.96 13.67 12.35
N ILE A 92 5.18 12.55 13.01
CA ILE A 92 5.80 12.48 14.34
C ILE A 92 7.24 11.98 14.19
N SER A 93 8.21 12.85 14.45
CA SER A 93 9.64 12.51 14.45
C SER A 93 10.09 11.82 15.75
N ASN A 94 11.20 11.08 15.69
CA ASN A 94 11.83 10.37 16.81
C ASN A 94 10.84 9.47 17.55
N TYR A 95 10.06 8.70 16.80
CA TYR A 95 8.87 8.04 17.28
C TYR A 95 9.19 6.94 18.32
N GLN A 96 10.12 6.04 18.02
CA GLN A 96 10.59 4.99 18.93
C GLN A 96 11.22 5.57 20.19
N TYR A 97 12.02 6.64 20.05
CA TYR A 97 12.61 7.32 21.21
C TYR A 97 11.53 7.91 22.11
N LYS A 98 10.51 8.56 21.54
CA LYS A 98 9.38 9.10 22.32
C LYS A 98 8.63 7.99 23.04
N ILE A 99 8.42 6.84 22.40
CA ILE A 99 7.76 5.70 23.04
C ILE A 99 8.61 5.13 24.19
N LYS A 100 9.90 4.87 23.97
CA LYS A 100 10.81 4.31 24.98
C LYS A 100 10.91 5.18 26.23
N ASN A 101 10.84 6.50 26.06
CA ASN A 101 10.94 7.46 27.17
C ASN A 101 9.57 7.95 27.69
N GLY A 102 8.45 7.39 27.21
CA GLY A 102 7.11 7.82 27.63
C GLY A 102 6.78 9.27 27.28
N LEU A 103 7.44 9.86 26.28
CA LEU A 103 7.23 11.23 25.86
C LEU A 103 5.95 11.38 25.03
N ARG A 104 5.43 12.61 25.00
CA ARG A 104 4.23 12.93 24.23
C ARG A 104 4.47 12.73 22.73
N LEU A 105 3.57 11.96 22.11
CA LEU A 105 3.54 11.69 20.66
C LEU A 105 2.90 12.85 19.89
N ALA A 106 3.48 14.04 20.01
CA ALA A 106 3.02 15.24 19.29
C ALA A 106 3.60 15.30 17.86
N PRO A 107 2.82 15.79 16.88
CA PRO A 107 3.31 15.99 15.52
C PRO A 107 4.37 17.10 15.49
N SER A 108 5.38 16.91 14.64
CA SER A 108 6.41 17.90 14.33
C SER A 108 6.06 18.71 13.09
N TYR A 109 5.42 18.07 12.10
CA TYR A 109 5.08 18.68 10.82
C TYR A 109 3.70 18.21 10.37
N ILE A 110 2.99 19.05 9.62
CA ILE A 110 1.66 18.76 9.08
C ILE A 110 1.69 18.87 7.56
N LEU A 111 1.13 17.88 6.85
CA LEU A 111 0.91 17.96 5.41
C LEU A 111 -0.58 18.13 5.11
N ARG A 112 -0.88 18.91 4.08
CA ARG A 112 -2.25 19.17 3.62
C ARG A 112 -2.58 18.34 2.38
N CYS A 113 -3.72 17.65 2.43
CA CYS A 113 -4.30 16.93 1.29
C CYS A 113 -5.71 17.45 0.93
N THR A 114 -6.08 18.67 1.34
CA THR A 114 -7.40 19.23 1.00
C THR A 114 -7.33 20.02 -0.32
N PRO A 115 -8.23 19.77 -1.30
CA PRO A 115 -8.22 20.49 -2.59
C PRO A 115 -8.34 22.00 -2.40
N GLU A 116 -7.65 22.77 -3.25
CA GLU A 116 -7.79 24.23 -3.28
C GLU A 116 -9.01 24.69 -4.10
N ASP A 117 -9.62 23.81 -4.90
CA ASP A 117 -10.67 24.10 -5.89
C ASP A 117 -12.12 24.27 -5.36
N PHE A 118 -12.38 24.34 -4.06
CA PHE A 118 -13.77 24.31 -3.59
C PHE A 118 -14.47 25.67 -3.57
N GLU A 119 -15.36 25.86 -4.54
CA GLU A 119 -16.58 26.65 -4.39
C GLU A 119 -17.46 26.05 -3.27
N SER A 120 -17.24 26.49 -2.02
CA SER A 120 -18.13 26.59 -0.83
C SER A 120 -19.23 25.56 -0.50
N ASN A 121 -19.49 24.53 -1.29
CA ASN A 121 -20.56 23.56 -1.09
C ASN A 121 -19.99 22.15 -1.17
N PHE A 122 -20.47 21.29 -0.27
CA PHE A 122 -20.16 19.86 -0.09
C PHE A 122 -19.07 19.53 0.94
N PHE A 123 -19.52 18.84 1.99
CA PHE A 123 -18.71 18.05 2.91
C PHE A 123 -17.90 17.03 2.10
N SER A 124 -16.62 17.32 1.87
CA SER A 124 -15.71 16.38 1.24
C SER A 124 -15.37 15.26 2.22
N ASP A 125 -15.85 14.06 1.93
CA ASP A 125 -15.41 12.83 2.59
C ASP A 125 -13.95 12.55 2.19
N TYR A 126 -12.99 12.83 3.08
CA TYR A 126 -11.55 12.64 2.83
C TYR A 126 -11.12 11.19 3.12
N MET A 127 -11.83 10.22 2.55
CA MET A 127 -11.47 8.81 2.68
C MET A 127 -10.16 8.52 1.94
N ILE A 128 -9.21 7.92 2.65
CA ILE A 128 -7.87 7.58 2.16
C ILE A 128 -7.86 6.11 1.75
N ALA A 129 -7.47 5.87 0.49
CA ALA A 129 -7.29 4.53 -0.07
C ALA A 129 -5.90 3.96 0.26
N GLY A 130 -4.87 4.80 0.32
CA GLY A 130 -3.50 4.37 0.66
C GLY A 130 -2.59 5.54 1.04
N LEU A 131 -1.62 5.24 1.91
CA LEU A 131 -0.53 6.13 2.30
C LEU A 131 0.77 5.35 2.20
N GLU A 132 1.60 5.67 1.20
CA GLU A 132 2.80 4.91 0.91
C GLU A 132 4.01 5.79 0.64
N TYR A 133 5.18 5.30 1.01
CA TYR A 133 6.44 5.98 0.77
C TYR A 133 7.38 5.08 -0.04
N SER A 134 7.99 5.66 -1.07
CA SER A 134 9.06 5.02 -1.83
C SER A 134 10.06 6.06 -2.30
N GLN A 135 11.36 5.80 -2.05
CA GLN A 135 12.49 6.55 -2.61
C GLN A 135 12.32 8.08 -2.54
N GLY A 136 12.04 8.63 -1.35
CA GLY A 136 11.90 10.08 -1.17
C GLY A 136 10.53 10.67 -1.52
N LEU A 137 9.59 9.89 -2.08
CA LEU A 137 8.23 10.34 -2.38
C LEU A 137 7.22 9.71 -1.43
N LEU A 138 6.41 10.53 -0.77
CA LEU A 138 5.26 10.10 0.02
C LEU A 138 3.98 10.35 -0.78
N TYR A 139 3.23 9.29 -1.07
CA TYR A 139 1.96 9.30 -1.77
C TYR A 139 0.81 9.17 -0.78
N CYS A 140 -0.16 10.08 -0.88
CA CYS A 140 -1.46 9.96 -0.23
C CYS A 140 -2.55 9.89 -1.30
N CYS A 141 -3.17 8.72 -1.40
CA CYS A 141 -4.19 8.43 -2.38
C CYS A 141 -5.57 8.44 -1.71
N MET A 142 -6.48 9.29 -2.19
CA MET A 142 -7.85 9.34 -1.73
C MET A 142 -8.74 8.40 -2.53
N CYS A 143 -9.78 7.85 -1.87
CA CYS A 143 -10.82 7.08 -2.54
C CYS A 143 -11.54 7.87 -3.64
N SER A 144 -11.48 9.21 -3.62
CA SER A 144 -12.04 10.07 -4.68
C SER A 144 -11.22 10.10 -5.97
N GLY A 145 -10.08 9.39 -6.04
CA GLY A 145 -9.17 9.46 -7.18
C GLY A 145 -8.19 10.63 -7.12
N ARG A 146 -8.09 11.35 -6.00
CA ARG A 146 -7.13 12.44 -5.81
C ARG A 146 -5.85 11.88 -5.19
N ILE A 147 -4.71 12.16 -5.80
CA ILE A 147 -3.41 11.68 -5.36
C ILE A 147 -2.54 12.89 -5.04
N TYR A 148 -2.03 12.93 -3.81
CA TYR A 148 -1.12 13.97 -3.33
C TYR A 148 0.26 13.36 -3.15
N VAL A 149 1.27 13.97 -3.77
CA VAL A 149 2.66 13.50 -3.70
C VAL A 149 3.51 14.56 -3.02
N PHE A 150 4.27 14.14 -2.02
CA PHE A 150 5.17 14.98 -1.25
C PHE A 150 6.62 14.54 -1.47
N ALA A 151 7.46 15.44 -1.94
CA ALA A 151 8.91 15.23 -2.00
C ALA A 151 9.52 15.40 -0.59
N MET A 152 9.99 14.31 -0.02
CA MET A 152 10.51 14.21 1.34
C MET A 152 12.04 14.24 1.32
N ASN A 153 12.63 15.06 2.19
CA ASN A 153 14.08 15.10 2.40
C ASN A 153 14.51 13.97 3.34
N LEU A 154 14.52 12.75 2.79
CA LEU A 154 15.02 11.55 3.45
C LEU A 154 16.16 10.96 2.61
N PRO A 155 17.19 10.38 3.24
CA PRO A 155 18.20 9.63 2.52
C PRO A 155 17.62 8.39 1.84
N ILE A 156 18.34 7.90 0.83
CA ILE A 156 17.86 6.84 -0.08
C ILE A 156 17.64 5.49 0.60
N ASP A 157 18.25 5.28 1.77
CA ASP A 157 18.15 4.04 2.55
C ASP A 157 16.91 3.99 3.45
N TYR A 158 16.06 5.02 3.45
CA TYR A 158 14.79 4.98 4.18
C TYR A 158 13.79 4.06 3.50
N VAL A 159 13.10 3.28 4.32
CA VAL A 159 12.05 2.36 3.88
C VAL A 159 10.79 2.55 4.71
N GLN A 160 9.64 2.26 4.10
CA GLN A 160 8.40 2.07 4.83
C GLN A 160 8.40 0.68 5.47
N PHE A 161 8.25 0.63 6.79
CA PHE A 161 8.15 -0.63 7.52
C PHE A 161 6.79 -1.29 7.23
N LYS A 162 6.81 -2.47 6.63
CA LYS A 162 5.61 -3.22 6.25
C LYS A 162 4.99 -3.93 7.47
N ASN A 163 3.71 -4.28 7.38
CA ASN A 163 3.01 -5.12 8.36
C ASN A 163 3.41 -6.61 8.28
N MET A 164 4.56 -6.91 7.68
CA MET A 164 5.13 -8.25 7.60
C MET A 164 6.61 -8.20 7.96
N TYR A 165 7.05 -9.13 8.81
CA TYR A 165 8.46 -9.37 9.08
C TYR A 165 8.84 -10.77 8.62
N ASN A 166 9.87 -10.87 7.79
CA ASN A 166 10.47 -12.13 7.36
C ASN A 166 11.98 -12.12 7.68
N PRO A 167 12.49 -13.02 8.54
CA PRO A 167 13.91 -13.05 8.92
C PRO A 167 14.82 -13.60 7.81
N MET A 168 14.29 -14.43 6.90
CA MET A 168 15.07 -15.05 5.82
C MET A 168 15.16 -14.14 4.59
N PHE A 169 14.10 -13.37 4.37
CA PHE A 169 13.87 -12.54 3.19
C PHE A 169 13.49 -11.12 3.62
N SER A 170 14.34 -10.47 4.43
CA SER A 170 13.98 -9.23 5.14
C SER A 170 13.66 -8.05 4.22
N ASP A 171 14.16 -8.05 2.98
CA ASP A 171 13.96 -6.98 1.98
C ASP A 171 13.89 -7.49 0.52
N SER A 172 13.71 -8.79 0.27
CA SER A 172 14.19 -9.41 -0.97
C SER A 172 13.21 -9.49 -2.14
N PHE A 173 12.11 -8.74 -2.15
CA PHE A 173 11.22 -8.73 -3.32
C PHE A 173 11.66 -7.78 -4.43
N PHE A 174 12.40 -6.73 -4.05
CA PHE A 174 13.06 -5.83 -4.98
C PHE A 174 14.35 -5.43 -4.31
N LYS A 175 15.49 -5.90 -4.83
CA LYS A 175 16.71 -5.15 -4.57
C LYS A 175 16.49 -3.83 -5.28
N VAL A 176 16.29 -2.75 -4.52
CA VAL A 176 16.44 -1.42 -5.09
C VAL A 176 17.88 -1.37 -5.58
N HIS A 177 18.08 -1.70 -6.85
CA HIS A 177 19.36 -1.55 -7.50
C HIS A 177 19.64 -0.06 -7.46
N HIS A 178 20.47 0.36 -6.51
CA HIS A 178 21.08 1.67 -6.47
C HIS A 178 22.11 1.86 -7.60
N ASP A 179 22.25 0.85 -8.47
CA ASP A 179 22.97 0.98 -9.72
C ASP A 179 22.27 2.07 -10.54
N SER A 180 22.99 3.19 -10.64
CA SER A 180 22.72 4.43 -11.36
C SER A 180 22.44 4.29 -12.86
N ASN A 181 22.14 3.08 -13.33
CA ASN A 181 21.87 2.75 -14.72
C ASN A 181 20.42 2.26 -14.88
N ILE A 182 19.45 3.03 -14.36
CA ILE A 182 18.12 3.01 -14.98
C ILE A 182 18.32 3.65 -16.36
N THR A 183 18.62 2.82 -17.36
CA THR A 183 18.89 3.16 -18.76
C THR A 183 17.72 3.90 -19.44
N HIS A 184 16.62 4.14 -18.73
CA HIS A 184 15.35 4.63 -19.27
C HIS A 184 14.71 5.78 -18.47
N SER A 185 15.43 6.44 -17.56
CA SER A 185 14.92 7.66 -16.88
C SER A 185 14.79 8.82 -17.87
N SER A 186 13.66 9.53 -17.82
CA SER A 186 13.47 10.72 -18.65
C SER A 186 14.41 11.85 -18.20
N GLU A 187 14.66 12.83 -19.06
CA GLU A 187 15.52 13.96 -18.70
C GLU A 187 14.91 14.75 -17.52
N GLU A 188 13.60 14.91 -17.50
CA GLU A 188 12.84 15.56 -16.44
C GLU A 188 12.95 14.79 -15.11
N GLU A 189 12.88 13.45 -15.14
CA GLU A 189 13.12 12.61 -13.96
C GLU A 189 14.55 12.83 -13.43
N LYS A 190 15.58 12.86 -14.29
CA LYS A 190 16.96 13.12 -13.86
C LYS A 190 17.13 14.50 -13.21
N ILE A 191 16.51 15.54 -13.77
CA ILE A 191 16.55 16.89 -13.20
C ILE A 191 15.83 16.89 -11.85
N PHE A 192 14.67 16.25 -11.74
CA PHE A 192 13.94 16.12 -10.48
C PHE A 192 14.77 15.38 -9.41
N ASP A 193 15.37 14.26 -9.77
CA ASP A 193 16.21 13.42 -8.92
C ASP A 193 17.43 14.19 -8.41
N SER A 194 18.09 14.95 -9.30
CA SER A 194 19.25 15.78 -8.94
C SER A 194 18.87 16.93 -8.00
N SER A 195 17.70 17.52 -8.18
CA SER A 195 17.20 18.65 -7.38
C SER A 195 16.72 18.22 -6.00
N THR A 196 16.20 16.99 -5.86
CA THR A 196 15.60 16.45 -4.63
C THR A 196 16.52 15.51 -3.85
N ARG A 197 17.83 15.56 -4.10
CA ARG A 197 18.81 14.77 -3.34
C ARG A 197 18.84 15.21 -1.88
N TYR A 198 18.90 14.24 -0.98
CA TYR A 198 18.96 14.47 0.46
C TYR A 198 20.02 15.53 0.82
N THR A 199 19.60 16.57 1.53
CA THR A 199 20.40 17.77 1.80
C THR A 199 21.06 17.78 3.19
N GLY A 200 21.00 16.65 3.90
CA GLY A 200 21.37 16.57 5.31
C GLY A 200 20.20 16.92 6.24
N ARG A 201 20.45 16.74 7.55
CA ARG A 201 19.49 17.07 8.61
C ARG A 201 20.03 18.22 9.45
N SER A 202 19.25 19.29 9.53
CA SER A 202 19.50 20.43 10.43
C SER A 202 18.16 20.96 10.94
N TRP A 203 18.16 22.03 11.73
CA TRP A 203 16.92 22.69 12.15
C TRP A 203 16.14 23.27 10.95
N SER A 204 16.84 23.75 9.92
CA SER A 204 16.22 24.27 8.69
C SER A 204 16.02 23.21 7.61
N LYS A 205 16.80 22.11 7.65
CA LYS A 205 16.74 20.98 6.71
C LYS A 205 16.13 19.75 7.38
N HIS A 206 14.81 19.75 7.48
CA HIS A 206 14.03 18.63 8.05
C HIS A 206 13.35 17.79 6.96
N ILE A 207 12.56 16.79 7.34
CA ILE A 207 11.86 15.87 6.42
C ILE A 207 11.01 16.58 5.35
N CYS A 208 10.37 17.70 5.68
CA CYS A 208 9.57 18.51 4.74
C CYS A 208 10.38 19.56 3.95
N TYR A 209 11.72 19.47 3.87
CA TYR A 209 12.56 20.52 3.31
C TYR A 209 12.22 20.91 1.86
N PHE A 210 11.86 19.97 0.99
CA PHE A 210 11.52 20.30 -0.39
C PHE A 210 10.10 20.87 -0.58
N LEU A 211 9.30 20.91 0.49
CA LEU A 211 7.91 21.35 0.44
C LEU A 211 7.77 22.85 0.68
N LEU A 212 6.74 23.44 0.07
CA LEU A 212 6.33 24.82 0.30
C LEU A 212 5.38 24.92 1.50
N PRO A 213 5.69 25.74 2.52
CA PRO A 213 4.77 25.98 3.64
C PRO A 213 3.57 26.83 3.19
N ILE A 214 2.43 26.64 3.86
CA ILE A 214 1.25 27.46 3.67
C ILE A 214 1.46 28.82 4.34
N GLU A 215 1.31 29.87 3.55
CA GLU A 215 1.41 31.25 4.02
C GLU A 215 0.44 31.50 5.18
N PRO A 216 0.90 32.07 6.31
CA PRO A 216 0.03 32.33 7.48
C PRO A 216 -1.18 33.20 7.17
N SER A 217 -1.08 34.07 6.17
CA SER A 217 -2.18 34.89 5.64
C SER A 217 -3.27 34.04 4.96
N HIS A 218 -2.88 33.00 4.22
CA HIS A 218 -3.79 32.14 3.47
C HIS A 218 -4.55 31.17 4.39
N LEU A 219 -4.01 30.88 5.57
CA LEU A 219 -4.72 30.12 6.61
C LEU A 219 -5.99 30.83 7.11
N ARG A 220 -6.09 32.16 6.92
CA ARG A 220 -7.24 32.97 7.37
C ARG A 220 -8.31 33.17 6.30
N SER A 221 -8.00 32.94 5.03
CA SER A 221 -8.89 33.33 3.90
C SER A 221 -9.84 32.23 3.43
N SER A 222 -9.51 30.94 3.59
CA SER A 222 -10.40 29.84 3.19
C SER A 222 -11.23 29.31 4.38
N PRO A 223 -12.58 29.23 4.31
CA PRO A 223 -13.43 28.78 5.41
C PRO A 223 -13.17 27.33 5.86
N VAL A 224 -12.82 26.45 4.92
CA VAL A 224 -12.54 25.04 5.19
C VAL A 224 -11.13 24.87 5.78
N VAL A 225 -10.16 25.60 5.24
CA VAL A 225 -8.76 25.58 5.70
C VAL A 225 -8.64 26.23 7.08
N SER A 226 -9.27 27.39 7.30
CA SER A 226 -9.21 28.12 8.57
C SER A 226 -9.75 27.31 9.74
N SER A 227 -10.84 26.57 9.57
CA SER A 227 -11.46 25.78 10.64
C SER A 227 -10.54 24.68 11.18
N PHE A 228 -9.81 23.97 10.31
CA PHE A 228 -8.92 22.86 10.70
C PHE A 228 -7.48 23.31 10.93
N CYS A 229 -6.95 24.26 10.16
CA CYS A 229 -5.61 24.79 10.37
C CYS A 229 -5.48 25.55 11.69
N ASN A 230 -6.57 26.19 12.17
CA ASN A 230 -6.61 26.75 13.52
C ASN A 230 -6.41 25.70 14.62
N MET A 231 -6.65 24.42 14.35
CA MET A 231 -6.41 23.35 15.32
C MET A 231 -4.92 22.98 15.44
N TYR A 232 -4.11 23.32 14.42
CA TYR A 232 -2.67 23.08 14.36
C TYR A 232 -1.85 24.37 14.59
N GLN A 233 -2.40 25.33 15.34
CA GLN A 233 -1.72 26.60 15.64
C GLN A 233 -0.30 26.37 16.18
N GLY A 234 0.68 27.05 15.58
CA GLY A 234 2.08 26.99 15.97
C GLY A 234 2.91 25.89 15.29
N LEU A 235 2.31 25.07 14.42
CA LEU A 235 3.02 24.07 13.62
C LEU A 235 3.05 24.46 12.13
N PRO A 236 4.16 24.20 11.41
CA PRO A 236 4.23 24.42 9.98
C PRO A 236 3.33 23.42 9.24
N ILE A 237 2.54 23.94 8.29
CA ILE A 237 1.68 23.15 7.41
C ILE A 237 2.22 23.26 5.99
N TYR A 238 2.52 22.13 5.35
CA TYR A 238 3.11 22.10 4.00
C TYR A 238 2.11 21.66 2.94
N ARG A 239 2.32 22.20 1.75
CA ARG A 239 1.59 21.83 0.52
C ARG A 239 2.19 20.57 -0.12
N PRO A 240 1.38 19.86 -0.91
CA PRO A 240 1.88 18.80 -1.79
C PRO A 240 2.81 19.37 -2.86
N SER A 241 3.83 18.60 -3.23
CA SER A 241 4.72 18.91 -4.36
C SER A 241 3.98 18.72 -5.68
N MET A 242 3.27 17.60 -5.81
CA MET A 242 2.48 17.26 -6.99
C MET A 242 1.09 16.83 -6.57
N TYR A 243 0.14 17.05 -7.46
CA TYR A 243 -1.22 16.57 -7.31
C TYR A 243 -1.72 16.04 -8.64
N LEU A 244 -2.43 14.91 -8.57
CA LEU A 244 -3.04 14.26 -9.71
C LEU A 244 -4.50 13.96 -9.39
N HIS A 245 -5.35 14.03 -10.40
CA HIS A 245 -6.72 13.57 -10.31
C HIS A 245 -6.98 12.47 -11.34
N ILE A 246 -7.26 11.27 -10.86
CA ILE A 246 -7.71 10.16 -11.71
C ILE A 246 -9.24 10.01 -11.59
N GLU A 247 -9.90 9.78 -12.72
CA GLU A 247 -11.36 9.87 -12.87
C GLU A 247 -12.17 8.72 -12.20
N ARG A 248 -11.62 8.01 -11.20
CA ARG A 248 -12.24 6.78 -10.66
C ARG A 248 -12.15 6.68 -9.15
N GLY A 249 -13.18 6.08 -8.56
CA GLY A 249 -13.19 5.71 -7.15
C GLY A 249 -12.15 4.62 -6.88
N ILE A 250 -11.12 4.93 -6.08
CA ILE A 250 -10.01 4.01 -5.78
C ILE A 250 -10.35 3.21 -4.52
N SER A 251 -10.19 1.90 -4.59
CA SER A 251 -10.27 1.01 -3.43
C SER A 251 -8.90 0.70 -2.84
N THR A 252 -7.90 0.46 -3.70
CA THR A 252 -6.55 0.04 -3.29
C THR A 252 -5.50 0.76 -4.13
N PHE A 253 -4.38 1.11 -3.52
CA PHE A 253 -3.27 1.85 -4.11
C PHE A 253 -1.94 1.24 -3.65
N HIS A 254 -1.01 1.04 -4.57
CA HIS A 254 0.37 0.67 -4.26
C HIS A 254 1.35 1.40 -5.18
N ILE A 255 2.48 1.88 -4.66
CA ILE A 255 3.57 2.42 -5.49
C ILE A 255 4.25 1.26 -6.23
N ASN A 256 4.66 1.50 -7.48
CA ASN A 256 5.45 0.53 -8.21
C ASN A 256 6.87 0.47 -7.62
N PRO A 257 7.34 -0.69 -7.13
CA PRO A 257 8.67 -0.81 -6.56
C PRO A 257 9.80 -0.62 -7.58
N LEU A 258 9.53 -0.78 -8.88
CA LEU A 258 10.52 -0.58 -9.95
C LEU A 258 10.67 0.87 -10.40
N ASP A 259 9.64 1.70 -10.26
CA ASP A 259 9.64 3.10 -10.68
C ASP A 259 8.78 3.92 -9.70
N ARG A 260 9.42 4.82 -8.94
CA ARG A 260 8.75 5.65 -7.92
C ARG A 260 7.73 6.64 -8.49
N PHE A 261 7.73 6.92 -9.79
CA PHE A 261 6.71 7.74 -10.49
C PHE A 261 5.60 6.88 -11.09
N CYS A 262 5.73 5.56 -11.02
CA CYS A 262 4.68 4.63 -11.37
C CYS A 262 3.91 4.16 -10.13
N PHE A 263 2.61 3.99 -10.28
CA PHE A 263 1.74 3.50 -9.23
C PHE A 263 0.61 2.64 -9.79
N MET A 264 0.11 1.75 -8.95
CA MET A 264 -0.96 0.82 -9.23
C MET A 264 -2.23 1.22 -8.51
N THR A 265 -3.35 1.16 -9.23
CA THR A 265 -4.68 1.46 -8.66
C THR A 265 -5.68 0.42 -9.05
N VAL A 266 -6.54 0.05 -8.10
CA VAL A 266 -7.75 -0.73 -8.36
C VAL A 266 -8.98 0.10 -8.00
N SER A 267 -10.04 -0.06 -8.78
CA SER A 267 -11.33 0.57 -8.54
C SER A 267 -12.43 -0.50 -8.51
N PRO A 268 -13.56 -0.29 -7.80
CA PRO A 268 -14.63 -1.29 -7.72
C PRO A 268 -15.19 -1.79 -9.05
N ARG A 269 -15.06 -1.00 -10.13
CA ARG A 269 -15.51 -1.37 -11.49
C ARG A 269 -14.38 -1.50 -12.49
N SER A 270 -13.15 -1.19 -12.09
CA SER A 270 -12.05 -1.13 -13.04
C SER A 270 -10.94 -2.05 -12.57
N PRO A 271 -10.39 -2.86 -13.49
CA PRO A 271 -9.39 -3.85 -13.15
C PRO A 271 -8.09 -3.16 -12.71
N LEU A 272 -7.04 -3.91 -12.41
CA LEU A 272 -5.76 -3.33 -12.02
C LEU A 272 -5.18 -2.44 -13.13
N PHE A 273 -4.79 -1.21 -12.79
CA PHE A 273 -4.07 -0.28 -13.67
C PHE A 273 -2.68 -0.02 -13.14
N ILE A 274 -1.69 0.03 -14.04
CA ILE A 274 -0.39 0.67 -13.79
C ILE A 274 -0.44 2.04 -14.49
N ARG A 275 -0.13 3.10 -13.74
CA ARG A 275 -0.07 4.48 -14.23
C ARG A 275 1.30 5.06 -13.96
N LYS A 276 1.76 5.94 -14.84
CA LYS A 276 3.00 6.71 -14.69
C LYS A 276 2.69 8.20 -14.64
N ILE A 277 3.26 8.91 -13.67
CA ILE A 277 3.21 10.38 -13.60
C ILE A 277 4.02 10.93 -14.78
N ILE A 278 3.46 11.89 -15.50
CA ILE A 278 4.18 12.64 -16.52
C ILE A 278 4.72 13.89 -15.85
N LEU A 279 6.04 14.05 -15.80
CA LEU A 279 6.71 15.23 -15.26
C LEU A 279 6.94 16.25 -16.38
N PRO A 280 6.26 17.41 -16.38
CA PRO A 280 6.52 18.47 -17.34
C PRO A 280 7.82 19.18 -17.02
N LEU A 281 8.62 19.51 -18.04
CA LEU A 281 9.86 20.28 -17.88
C LEU A 281 9.63 21.59 -17.11
N THR A 282 8.56 22.33 -17.42
CA THR A 282 8.19 23.57 -16.69
C THR A 282 8.12 23.39 -15.19
N TYR A 283 7.51 22.28 -14.72
CA TYR A 283 7.38 22.00 -13.29
C TYR A 283 8.72 21.67 -12.65
N VAL A 284 9.54 20.84 -13.31
CA VAL A 284 10.83 20.44 -12.77
C VAL A 284 11.81 21.61 -12.73
N THR A 285 11.80 22.48 -13.75
CA THR A 285 12.59 23.71 -13.79
C THR A 285 12.16 24.69 -12.69
N PHE A 286 10.86 24.84 -12.44
CA PHE A 286 10.33 25.59 -11.30
C PHE A 286 10.87 25.03 -9.97
N LEU A 287 10.74 23.72 -9.76
CA LEU A 287 11.17 23.08 -8.52
C LEU A 287 12.68 23.26 -8.28
N ASN A 288 13.50 23.02 -9.30
CA ASN A 288 14.95 23.23 -9.24
C ASN A 288 15.29 24.69 -8.89
N THR A 289 14.65 25.65 -9.55
CA THR A 289 14.86 27.08 -9.29
C THR A 289 14.45 27.48 -7.87
N PHE A 290 13.33 26.95 -7.38
CA PHE A 290 12.87 27.17 -6.01
C PHE A 290 13.84 26.57 -4.99
N ILE A 291 14.31 25.35 -5.19
CA ILE A 291 15.25 24.69 -4.27
C ILE A 291 16.59 25.45 -4.24
N ASN A 292 17.11 25.89 -5.40
CA ASN A 292 18.32 26.70 -5.45
C ASN A 292 18.15 28.04 -4.74
N LEU A 293 17.01 28.71 -4.94
CA LEU A 293 16.65 29.91 -4.20
C LEU A 293 16.63 29.65 -2.68
N LYS A 294 16.01 28.54 -2.28
CA LYS A 294 15.87 28.15 -0.88
C LYS A 294 17.21 27.86 -0.22
N ASN A 295 18.08 27.12 -0.89
CA ASN A 295 19.44 26.84 -0.43
C ASN A 295 20.20 28.15 -0.15
N ASN A 296 20.23 29.08 -1.11
CA ASN A 296 20.96 30.34 -0.96
C ASN A 296 20.48 31.16 0.25
N ILE A 297 19.17 31.24 0.48
CA ILE A 297 18.62 32.06 1.58
C ILE A 297 18.79 31.37 2.93
N GLN A 298 18.67 30.05 2.98
CA GLN A 298 18.80 29.30 4.24
C GLN A 298 20.27 29.03 4.63
N GLU A 299 21.21 29.21 3.71
CA GLU A 299 22.64 29.35 4.04
C GLU A 299 22.91 30.67 4.77
N GLU A 300 22.23 31.76 4.39
CA GLU A 300 22.35 33.07 5.06
C GLU A 300 21.59 33.15 6.38
N LYS A 301 20.43 32.49 6.47
CA LYS A 301 19.57 32.45 7.66
C LYS A 301 19.30 31.01 8.06
N SER A 302 19.89 30.57 9.18
CA SER A 302 19.77 29.18 9.67
C SER A 302 18.37 28.78 10.18
N ASP A 303 17.34 29.59 9.92
CA ASP A 303 15.96 29.38 10.37
C ASP A 303 15.05 28.84 9.27
N GLU A 304 13.96 28.18 9.67
CA GLU A 304 12.91 27.76 8.75
C GLU A 304 12.08 28.97 8.27
N ILE A 305 11.92 29.10 6.96
CA ILE A 305 11.14 30.17 6.34
C ILE A 305 9.70 29.71 6.15
N LEU A 306 8.79 30.24 6.97
CA LEU A 306 7.34 29.94 6.91
C LEU A 306 6.58 30.80 5.89
N SER A 307 7.14 31.93 5.47
CA SER A 307 6.50 32.87 4.54
C SER A 307 7.50 33.34 3.49
N TRP A 308 7.36 32.78 2.28
CA TRP A 308 8.23 33.05 1.16
C TRP A 308 7.86 34.37 0.46
N ASP A 309 6.59 34.76 0.49
CA ASP A 309 6.16 36.05 -0.07
C ASP A 309 6.77 37.23 0.69
N ASN A 310 6.86 37.14 2.04
CA ASN A 310 7.53 38.16 2.83
C ASN A 310 9.03 38.28 2.51
N VAL A 311 9.68 37.15 2.21
CA VAL A 311 11.09 37.15 1.79
C VAL A 311 11.23 37.76 0.40
N ALA A 312 10.33 37.44 -0.53
CA ALA A 312 10.31 38.01 -1.88
C ALA A 312 10.11 39.53 -1.85
N GLN A 313 9.18 40.03 -1.04
CA GLN A 313 8.91 41.47 -0.85
C GLN A 313 10.12 42.22 -0.30
N ARG A 314 10.84 41.63 0.66
CA ARG A 314 12.09 42.21 1.18
C ARG A 314 13.20 42.30 0.11
N ASN A 315 13.15 41.46 -0.91
CA ASN A 315 14.08 41.45 -2.03
C ASN A 315 13.55 42.23 -3.27
N GLY A 316 12.44 42.97 -3.14
CA GLY A 316 11.90 43.83 -4.19
C GLY A 316 10.93 43.16 -5.17
N PHE A 317 10.44 41.96 -4.87
CA PHE A 317 9.48 41.23 -5.71
C PHE A 317 8.06 41.23 -5.09
N GLY A 318 7.01 41.14 -5.91
CA GLY A 318 5.62 41.17 -5.41
C GLY A 318 5.21 39.90 -4.64
N SER A 319 5.73 38.75 -5.06
CA SER A 319 5.48 37.41 -4.51
C SER A 319 6.64 36.45 -4.85
N LEU A 320 6.67 35.27 -4.23
CA LEU A 320 7.63 34.21 -4.57
C LEU A 320 7.59 33.87 -6.07
N PHE A 321 6.40 33.74 -6.64
CA PHE A 321 6.25 33.38 -8.05
C PHE A 321 6.75 34.47 -9.00
N SER A 322 6.56 35.74 -8.66
CA SER A 322 7.12 36.86 -9.42
C SER A 322 8.65 36.91 -9.36
N TRP A 323 9.24 36.45 -8.24
CA TRP A 323 10.69 36.35 -8.11
C TRP A 323 11.24 35.22 -8.98
N ILE A 324 10.59 34.07 -8.95
CA ILE A 324 11.00 32.91 -9.75
C ILE A 324 10.81 33.20 -11.26
N SER A 325 9.70 33.83 -11.67
CA SER A 325 9.49 34.19 -13.09
C SER A 325 10.58 35.11 -13.64
N ASN A 326 11.08 36.03 -12.82
CA ASN A 326 12.18 36.93 -13.20
C ASN A 326 13.53 36.21 -13.34
N LYS A 327 13.67 34.96 -12.88
CA LYS A 327 14.88 34.14 -13.12
C LYS A 327 14.81 33.36 -14.43
N PHE A 328 13.64 33.27 -15.08
CA PHE A 328 13.46 32.58 -16.36
C PHE A 328 13.73 33.47 -17.58
N THR A 329 14.65 34.43 -17.48
CA THR A 329 14.90 35.46 -18.53
C THR A 329 15.26 34.92 -19.91
N PHE A 330 15.61 33.64 -20.04
CA PHE A 330 15.97 32.99 -21.31
C PHE A 330 14.94 31.96 -21.81
N ASP A 331 13.91 31.64 -21.02
CA ASP A 331 12.91 30.59 -21.31
C ASP A 331 11.47 31.17 -21.28
N ALA A 332 11.19 32.16 -22.13
CA ALA A 332 9.88 32.80 -22.19
C ALA A 332 8.72 31.82 -22.48
N ASP A 333 9.01 30.71 -23.18
CA ASP A 333 8.05 29.66 -23.50
C ASP A 333 7.57 28.89 -22.26
N ILE A 334 8.38 28.82 -21.20
CA ILE A 334 8.01 28.18 -19.93
C ILE A 334 6.96 29.02 -19.19
N ILE A 335 7.16 30.34 -19.13
CA ILE A 335 6.29 31.28 -18.40
C ILE A 335 4.92 31.39 -19.08
N ASN A 336 4.85 31.28 -20.41
CA ASN A 336 3.61 31.34 -21.17
C ASN A 336 2.85 30.00 -21.24
N SER A 337 3.31 28.97 -20.53
CA SER A 337 2.66 27.66 -20.53
C SER A 337 1.49 27.61 -19.55
N THR A 338 0.43 26.87 -19.90
CA THR A 338 -0.73 26.64 -19.02
C THR A 338 -0.32 25.99 -17.69
N ILE A 339 0.78 25.23 -17.70
CA ILE A 339 1.34 24.56 -16.53
C ILE A 339 1.92 25.58 -15.54
N TRP A 340 2.56 26.65 -16.03
CA TRP A 340 3.03 27.72 -15.17
C TRP A 340 1.88 28.46 -14.48
N ASP A 341 0.82 28.77 -15.24
CA ASP A 341 -0.39 29.38 -14.69
C ASP A 341 -1.02 28.50 -13.60
N ASP A 342 -1.06 27.18 -13.80
CA ASP A 342 -1.52 26.23 -12.77
C ASP A 342 -0.60 26.24 -11.53
N ILE A 343 0.72 26.21 -11.71
CA ILE A 343 1.68 26.29 -10.58
C ILE A 343 1.43 27.56 -9.76
N VAL A 344 1.23 28.71 -10.42
CA VAL A 344 0.95 29.98 -9.73
C VAL A 344 -0.41 29.94 -9.04
N LYS A 345 -1.45 29.47 -9.73
CA LYS A 345 -2.82 29.36 -9.22
C LYS A 345 -2.89 28.49 -7.96
N TYR A 346 -2.18 27.36 -7.94
CA TYR A 346 -2.13 26.42 -6.81
C TYR A 346 -0.94 26.65 -5.88
N SER A 347 -0.41 27.88 -5.84
CA SER A 347 0.63 28.28 -4.88
C SER A 347 1.85 27.32 -4.83
N GLY A 348 2.29 26.85 -5.98
CA GLY A 348 3.49 26.03 -6.14
C GLY A 348 3.27 24.52 -6.22
N THR A 349 2.04 24.03 -6.04
CA THR A 349 1.72 22.61 -6.28
C THR A 349 1.57 22.35 -7.78
N GLY A 350 2.33 21.39 -8.32
CA GLY A 350 2.20 20.98 -9.72
C GLY A 350 0.96 20.12 -9.95
N MET A 351 0.03 20.59 -10.79
CA MET A 351 -1.08 19.77 -11.30
C MET A 351 -0.54 18.90 -12.43
N LEU A 352 -0.35 17.60 -12.18
CA LEU A 352 0.28 16.70 -13.13
C LEU A 352 -0.69 15.68 -13.69
N ASP A 353 -0.47 15.30 -14.94
CA ASP A 353 -1.19 14.23 -15.61
C ASP A 353 -0.53 12.86 -15.35
N SER A 354 -1.32 11.80 -15.53
CA SER A 354 -0.82 10.42 -15.49
C SER A 354 -1.21 9.66 -16.75
N GLY A 355 -0.26 8.94 -17.34
CA GLY A 355 -0.48 8.01 -18.44
C GLY A 355 -0.81 6.61 -17.94
N ILE A 356 -1.70 5.88 -18.62
CA ILE A 356 -1.93 4.46 -18.35
C ILE A 356 -0.88 3.65 -19.10
N VAL A 357 -0.06 2.93 -18.34
CA VAL A 357 1.04 2.10 -18.85
C VAL A 357 0.56 0.68 -19.14
N TRP A 358 -0.25 0.14 -18.24
CA TRP A 358 -0.84 -1.18 -18.39
C TRP A 358 -2.21 -1.21 -17.73
N LYS A 359 -3.11 -2.01 -18.28
CA LYS A 359 -4.44 -2.26 -17.74
C LYS A 359 -4.70 -3.75 -17.88
N GLN A 360 -5.02 -4.40 -16.77
CA GLN A 360 -5.53 -5.76 -16.78
C GLN A 360 -6.80 -5.81 -17.66
N ARG A 361 -6.76 -6.51 -18.80
CA ARG A 361 -7.98 -6.89 -19.51
C ARG A 361 -8.65 -7.99 -18.73
N GLN A 362 -9.77 -7.67 -18.07
CA GLN A 362 -10.69 -8.72 -17.65
C GLN A 362 -11.17 -9.43 -18.91
N GLY A 363 -10.59 -10.59 -19.23
CA GLY A 363 -11.25 -11.56 -20.09
C GLY A 363 -12.66 -11.79 -19.54
N HIS A 364 -13.63 -12.04 -20.40
CA HIS A 364 -15.04 -12.27 -20.08
C HIS A 364 -15.25 -13.45 -19.11
N ALA A 365 -14.81 -13.30 -17.85
CA ALA A 365 -15.08 -14.23 -16.79
C ALA A 365 -16.51 -13.94 -16.34
N LYS A 366 -17.38 -14.92 -16.57
CA LYS A 366 -18.69 -15.03 -15.95
C LYS A 366 -18.51 -14.74 -14.46
N ASP A 367 -19.13 -13.65 -14.04
CA ASP A 367 -19.03 -13.14 -12.69
C ASP A 367 -20.10 -13.89 -11.90
N ASP A 368 -19.71 -14.93 -11.17
CA ASP A 368 -20.66 -15.81 -10.45
C ASP A 368 -21.58 -15.02 -9.52
N ILE A 369 -21.10 -13.89 -8.95
CA ILE A 369 -21.90 -12.99 -8.12
C ILE A 369 -22.93 -12.26 -8.98
N TYR A 370 -22.51 -11.73 -10.12
CA TYR A 370 -23.41 -11.09 -11.07
C TYR A 370 -24.42 -12.10 -11.65
N GLU A 371 -24.00 -13.32 -11.99
CA GLU A 371 -24.90 -14.40 -12.39
C GLU A 371 -25.88 -14.75 -11.26
N LEU A 372 -25.47 -14.83 -10.00
CA LEU A 372 -26.32 -15.14 -8.86
C LEU A 372 -27.45 -14.11 -8.66
N PHE A 373 -27.16 -12.83 -8.86
CA PHE A 373 -28.15 -11.76 -8.74
C PHE A 373 -28.97 -11.54 -10.02
N HIS A 374 -28.50 -11.96 -11.20
CA HIS A 374 -29.23 -11.83 -12.46
C HIS A 374 -29.96 -13.11 -12.92
N THR A 375 -29.68 -14.28 -12.34
CA THR A 375 -30.36 -15.55 -12.68
C THR A 375 -31.79 -15.64 -12.13
N GLN A 376 -32.13 -14.89 -11.08
CA GLN A 376 -33.50 -14.84 -10.54
C GLN A 376 -34.52 -14.30 -11.56
N ASP A 377 -34.13 -13.38 -12.44
CA ASP A 377 -34.99 -12.88 -13.53
C ASP A 377 -35.22 -13.91 -14.66
N MET A 378 -34.29 -14.86 -14.84
CA MET A 378 -34.37 -15.86 -15.91
C MET A 378 -35.24 -17.06 -15.56
N LEU A 379 -35.37 -17.38 -14.26
CA LEU A 379 -36.24 -18.46 -13.78
C LEU A 379 -37.73 -18.09 -13.87
N GLY A 380 -38.07 -16.80 -13.85
CA GLY A 380 -39.45 -16.30 -14.02
C GLY A 380 -39.97 -16.30 -15.46
N ASN A 381 -39.09 -16.24 -16.46
CA ASN A 381 -39.46 -16.11 -17.87
C ASN A 381 -39.43 -17.40 -18.69
N SER A 382 -39.07 -18.54 -18.09
CA SER A 382 -38.93 -19.84 -18.77
C SER A 382 -40.25 -20.49 -19.25
N ARG A 383 -41.40 -19.81 -19.22
CA ARG A 383 -42.68 -20.37 -19.70
C ARG A 383 -43.38 -19.62 -20.82
N ARG A 384 -42.81 -18.58 -21.41
CA ARG A 384 -43.40 -17.96 -22.61
C ARG A 384 -42.37 -17.59 -23.68
N ASN A 385 -42.44 -18.39 -24.74
CA ASN A 385 -42.15 -18.10 -26.14
C ASN A 385 -40.71 -18.18 -26.65
N SER A 386 -40.59 -19.12 -27.59
CA SER A 386 -39.58 -19.31 -28.61
C SER A 386 -39.36 -18.11 -29.54
N SER A 387 -38.19 -18.15 -30.21
CA SER A 387 -37.75 -17.38 -31.38
C SER A 387 -37.46 -15.90 -31.19
N PHE A 388 -36.19 -15.49 -31.27
CA PHE A 388 -35.63 -14.78 -32.43
C PHE A 388 -34.15 -14.42 -32.18
N SER A 389 -33.34 -14.62 -33.21
CA SER A 389 -31.99 -14.09 -33.38
C SER A 389 -31.97 -12.56 -33.35
N ALA A 390 -31.07 -11.95 -32.59
CA ALA A 390 -30.58 -10.60 -32.86
C ALA A 390 -29.19 -10.36 -32.25
N SER A 391 -28.30 -9.91 -33.13
CA SER A 391 -26.96 -9.35 -32.99
C SER A 391 -26.62 -8.62 -31.70
N SER A 392 -25.36 -8.80 -31.31
CA SER A 392 -24.55 -7.94 -30.44
C SER A 392 -24.86 -6.45 -30.61
N ASN A 393 -25.29 -5.80 -29.52
CA ASN A 393 -25.14 -4.36 -29.35
C ASN A 393 -24.43 -4.13 -28.01
N GLU A 394 -23.15 -3.80 -28.11
CA GLU A 394 -22.36 -3.21 -27.03
C GLU A 394 -23.04 -1.93 -26.52
N PRO A 395 -23.12 -1.68 -25.20
CA PRO A 395 -23.41 -0.35 -24.71
C PRO A 395 -22.12 0.48 -24.74
N ARG A 396 -22.00 1.38 -25.73
CA ARG A 396 -21.00 2.46 -25.73
C ARG A 396 -21.15 3.30 -24.45
N PRO A 397 -20.05 3.82 -23.87
CA PRO A 397 -20.13 4.69 -22.70
C PRO A 397 -20.64 6.07 -23.14
N LEU A 398 -21.89 6.39 -22.80
CA LEU A 398 -22.44 7.72 -23.01
C LEU A 398 -21.88 8.69 -21.96
N SER A 399 -21.04 9.59 -22.42
CA SER A 399 -20.76 10.88 -21.79
C SER A 399 -22.04 11.72 -21.70
N ARG A 400 -22.46 12.12 -20.48
CA ARG A 400 -23.02 13.46 -20.16
C ARG A 400 -23.66 13.49 -18.77
N ARG A 401 -22.99 14.21 -17.87
CA ARG A 401 -23.56 15.34 -17.12
C ARG A 401 -24.98 15.11 -16.53
N ARG A 402 -25.07 14.44 -15.37
CA ARG A 402 -26.14 14.68 -14.40
C ARG A 402 -25.59 14.62 -12.98
N ARG A 403 -25.91 15.66 -12.21
CA ARG A 403 -25.58 15.85 -10.79
C ARG A 403 -26.02 14.61 -9.99
N GLU A 404 -25.07 13.89 -9.43
CA GLU A 404 -25.34 12.86 -8.44
C GLU A 404 -25.46 13.53 -7.07
N SER A 405 -26.68 13.55 -6.52
CA SER A 405 -26.90 13.76 -5.10
C SER A 405 -26.46 12.51 -4.35
N PHE A 406 -25.17 12.44 -3.99
CA PHE A 406 -24.67 11.51 -2.99
C PHE A 406 -25.23 11.91 -1.62
N GLN A 407 -26.48 11.53 -1.33
CA GLN A 407 -26.88 11.36 0.06
C GLN A 407 -26.24 10.07 0.56
N GLY A 408 -25.32 10.25 1.50
CA GLY A 408 -24.46 9.20 2.01
C GLY A 408 -25.24 8.00 2.54
N LEU A 409 -24.76 6.81 2.17
CA LEU A 409 -24.94 5.61 2.97
C LEU A 409 -24.26 5.87 4.32
N THR A 410 -25.04 6.44 5.23
CA THR A 410 -24.69 6.48 6.64
C THR A 410 -24.63 5.04 7.16
N ARG A 411 -23.76 4.81 8.14
CA ARG A 411 -23.52 3.53 8.80
C ARG A 411 -24.77 2.91 9.47
N ASP A 412 -25.90 3.63 9.47
CA ASP A 412 -27.19 3.20 9.99
C ASP A 412 -27.98 2.29 9.02
N ALA A 413 -27.53 2.13 7.77
CA ALA A 413 -28.18 1.24 6.78
C ALA A 413 -28.06 -0.28 7.09
N PHE A 414 -27.40 -0.67 8.19
CA PHE A 414 -27.29 -2.06 8.63
C PHE A 414 -28.34 -2.48 9.68
N ARG A 415 -29.31 -1.62 10.00
CA ARG A 415 -30.40 -1.94 10.94
C ARG A 415 -31.75 -2.25 10.30
N GLU A 416 -31.90 -2.05 9.01
CA GLU A 416 -33.09 -2.48 8.27
C GLU A 416 -32.81 -3.80 7.56
N THR A 417 -33.75 -4.73 7.62
CA THR A 417 -33.79 -5.92 6.77
C THR A 417 -33.71 -5.45 5.32
N ILE A 418 -32.58 -5.70 4.66
CA ILE A 418 -32.35 -5.31 3.28
C ILE A 418 -33.26 -6.17 2.40
N ASP A 419 -34.41 -5.63 2.00
CA ASP A 419 -35.18 -6.18 0.89
C ASP A 419 -34.31 -6.04 -0.37
N VAL A 420 -34.01 -7.17 -1.01
CA VAL A 420 -33.31 -7.21 -2.30
C VAL A 420 -34.10 -6.36 -3.29
N PRO A 421 -33.51 -5.35 -3.95
CA PRO A 421 -34.27 -4.46 -4.82
C PRO A 421 -34.73 -5.20 -6.07
N CYS A 422 -35.99 -5.64 -6.07
CA CYS A 422 -36.72 -5.95 -7.29
C CYS A 422 -37.05 -4.63 -7.99
N SER A 423 -36.44 -4.35 -9.15
CA SER A 423 -37.12 -3.88 -10.39
C SER A 423 -36.32 -3.02 -11.38
N THR A 424 -35.04 -2.67 -11.17
CA THR A 424 -34.25 -2.03 -12.26
C THR A 424 -32.77 -2.47 -12.30
N LYS A 425 -32.24 -2.74 -13.51
CA LYS A 425 -30.84 -3.18 -13.74
C LYS A 425 -29.80 -2.25 -13.07
N TRP A 426 -30.07 -0.95 -13.03
CA TRP A 426 -29.13 0.02 -12.49
C TRP A 426 -29.08 0.05 -10.95
N GLU A 427 -30.21 -0.19 -10.26
CA GLU A 427 -30.28 -0.29 -8.80
C GLU A 427 -29.59 -1.57 -8.32
N LEU A 428 -29.83 -2.67 -9.02
CA LEU A 428 -29.15 -3.94 -8.76
C LEU A 428 -27.64 -3.81 -8.99
N ASP A 429 -27.22 -3.18 -10.09
CA ASP A 429 -25.81 -2.86 -10.32
C ASP A 429 -25.25 -1.96 -9.21
N SER A 430 -26.00 -0.96 -8.75
CA SER A 430 -25.63 -0.07 -7.65
C SER A 430 -25.46 -0.84 -6.33
N PHE A 431 -26.36 -1.77 -6.07
CA PHE A 431 -26.33 -2.66 -4.92
C PHE A 431 -25.13 -3.61 -4.97
N ILE A 432 -24.91 -4.30 -6.10
CA ILE A 432 -23.74 -5.16 -6.31
C ILE A 432 -22.44 -4.36 -6.16
N ARG A 433 -22.40 -3.09 -6.63
CA ARG A 433 -21.25 -2.19 -6.41
C ARG A 433 -21.05 -1.87 -4.94
N GLY A 434 -22.13 -1.57 -4.21
CA GLY A 434 -22.09 -1.34 -2.76
C GLY A 434 -21.58 -2.56 -2.00
N LEU A 435 -22.08 -3.75 -2.36
CA LEU A 435 -21.60 -5.02 -1.82
C LEU A 435 -20.12 -5.23 -2.12
N ARG A 436 -19.66 -5.04 -3.36
CA ARG A 436 -18.23 -5.23 -3.69
C ARG A 436 -17.31 -4.30 -2.93
N ARG A 437 -17.66 -3.00 -2.88
CA ARG A 437 -16.88 -1.99 -2.17
C ARG A 437 -16.77 -2.27 -0.67
N ASN A 438 -17.82 -2.82 -0.07
CA ASN A 438 -17.92 -2.96 1.37
C ASN A 438 -17.59 -4.37 1.89
N THR A 439 -17.58 -5.40 1.03
CA THR A 439 -17.52 -6.82 1.46
C THR A 439 -16.26 -7.54 0.96
N PHE A 440 -15.78 -7.22 -0.25
CA PHE A 440 -14.64 -7.90 -0.89
C PHE A 440 -13.45 -6.94 -1.00
N MET A 441 -12.48 -7.11 -0.09
CA MET A 441 -11.24 -6.34 -0.13
C MET A 441 -10.39 -6.80 -1.30
N VAL A 442 -9.85 -5.84 -2.04
CA VAL A 442 -8.79 -6.08 -3.02
C VAL A 442 -7.46 -5.81 -2.35
N ASP A 443 -6.58 -6.78 -2.43
CA ASP A 443 -5.22 -6.70 -1.91
C ASP A 443 -4.28 -7.27 -2.96
N PHE A 444 -3.11 -6.66 -3.16
CA PHE A 444 -2.14 -7.16 -4.10
C PHE A 444 -0.71 -6.89 -3.65
N GLU A 445 0.16 -7.85 -3.96
CA GLU A 445 1.58 -7.78 -3.68
C GLU A 445 2.35 -7.92 -4.99
N ILE A 446 3.51 -7.28 -5.02
CA ILE A 446 4.34 -7.18 -6.21
C ILE A 446 5.66 -7.89 -5.91
N VAL A 447 6.14 -8.70 -6.86
CA VAL A 447 7.34 -9.52 -6.68
C VAL A 447 8.21 -9.48 -7.93
N GLU A 448 9.52 -9.29 -7.75
CA GLU A 448 10.52 -9.54 -8.79
C GLU A 448 10.82 -11.04 -8.90
N LYS A 449 10.78 -11.58 -10.13
CA LYS A 449 11.19 -12.96 -10.39
C LYS A 449 12.70 -13.09 -10.20
N ILE A 450 13.13 -13.89 -9.22
CA ILE A 450 14.53 -14.31 -9.14
C ILE A 450 14.69 -15.50 -10.09
N PRO A 451 15.66 -15.50 -11.03
CA PRO A 451 15.92 -16.67 -11.86
C PRO A 451 16.42 -17.80 -10.97
N HIS A 452 15.53 -18.75 -10.63
CA HIS A 452 15.94 -19.99 -10.01
C HIS A 452 16.78 -20.77 -11.02
N ARG A 453 18.09 -20.91 -10.77
CA ARG A 453 18.92 -21.91 -11.44
C ARG A 453 18.38 -23.29 -11.07
N SER A 454 17.44 -23.82 -11.85
CA SER A 454 17.02 -25.20 -11.71
C SER A 454 18.12 -26.10 -12.26
N GLY A 455 18.97 -26.63 -11.38
CA GLY A 455 19.63 -27.91 -11.65
C GLY A 455 18.57 -29.00 -11.66
N ASN A 456 18.49 -29.74 -12.77
CA ASN A 456 17.57 -30.83 -13.08
C ASN A 456 16.12 -30.43 -13.34
N ASP A 457 15.83 -30.02 -14.57
CA ASP A 457 14.82 -30.71 -15.38
C ASP A 457 15.18 -30.55 -16.87
N GLY A 458 15.07 -31.65 -17.61
CA GLY A 458 15.50 -31.75 -19.00
C GLY A 458 14.69 -30.88 -19.95
N THR A 459 15.39 -30.29 -20.92
CA THR A 459 14.87 -29.84 -22.23
C THR A 459 13.59 -29.01 -22.19
N ASN A 460 13.72 -27.73 -21.85
CA ASN A 460 13.03 -26.65 -22.56
C ASN A 460 14.11 -25.64 -22.94
N GLU A 461 14.43 -25.55 -24.23
CA GLU A 461 15.51 -24.74 -24.81
C GLU A 461 15.20 -23.23 -24.87
N ASP A 462 14.33 -22.69 -24.00
CA ASP A 462 13.92 -21.28 -24.08
C ASP A 462 14.52 -20.38 -22.97
N ASP A 463 15.13 -20.93 -21.92
CA ASP A 463 15.60 -20.12 -20.76
C ASP A 463 17.12 -19.84 -20.74
N ASN A 464 17.86 -20.21 -21.79
CA ASN A 464 19.32 -20.02 -21.89
C ASN A 464 19.79 -19.00 -22.93
N ASN A 465 18.90 -18.14 -23.45
CA ASN A 465 19.34 -17.01 -24.26
C ASN A 465 19.84 -15.87 -23.37
N THR A 466 21.16 -15.86 -23.14
CA THR A 466 21.90 -14.67 -22.69
C THR A 466 21.88 -13.52 -23.70
N ASP A 467 21.20 -13.66 -24.84
CA ASP A 467 21.07 -12.69 -25.93
C ASP A 467 19.62 -12.17 -26.14
N GLU A 468 18.78 -12.11 -25.11
CA GLU A 468 17.46 -11.43 -25.17
C GLU A 468 17.54 -9.88 -25.21
N SER A 469 18.72 -9.30 -25.41
CA SER A 469 18.86 -7.85 -25.60
C SER A 469 18.44 -7.35 -26.98
N ASP A 470 18.21 -8.25 -27.95
CA ASP A 470 17.92 -7.94 -29.36
C ASP A 470 16.53 -8.43 -29.84
N GLU A 471 15.59 -8.71 -28.93
CA GLU A 471 14.18 -8.78 -29.34
C GLU A 471 13.68 -7.37 -29.69
N THR A 472 13.10 -7.22 -30.88
CA THR A 472 12.53 -5.97 -31.38
C THR A 472 11.60 -5.34 -30.34
N MET A 473 12.06 -4.24 -29.76
CA MET A 473 11.37 -3.44 -28.75
C MET A 473 10.01 -2.97 -29.29
N THR A 474 8.93 -3.64 -28.91
CA THR A 474 7.58 -3.38 -29.48
C THR A 474 6.79 -2.34 -28.68
N SER A 475 7.14 -2.09 -27.41
CA SER A 475 6.95 -0.78 -26.77
C SER A 475 7.82 -0.58 -25.53
N PHE A 476 8.27 0.66 -25.34
CA PHE A 476 8.96 1.17 -24.16
C PHE A 476 8.24 0.91 -22.81
N LEU A 477 6.95 0.57 -22.82
CA LEU A 477 6.11 0.51 -21.62
C LEU A 477 5.87 -0.90 -21.07
N THR A 478 6.08 -1.97 -21.84
CA THR A 478 5.87 -3.36 -21.40
C THR A 478 7.16 -4.09 -21.03
N ASP A 479 8.29 -3.72 -21.63
CA ASP A 479 9.52 -4.49 -21.51
C ASP A 479 10.21 -4.32 -20.13
N ASN A 480 10.03 -3.15 -19.49
CA ASN A 480 10.55 -2.88 -18.14
C ASN A 480 9.88 -3.74 -17.05
N TYR A 481 8.72 -4.34 -17.33
CA TYR A 481 7.97 -5.16 -16.38
C TYR A 481 8.10 -6.66 -16.64
N LYS A 482 8.99 -7.09 -17.56
CA LYS A 482 9.18 -8.51 -17.91
C LYS A 482 9.47 -9.42 -16.70
N LYS A 483 10.12 -8.88 -15.65
CA LYS A 483 10.48 -9.59 -14.42
C LYS A 483 9.54 -9.35 -13.24
N MET A 484 8.48 -8.56 -13.43
CA MET A 484 7.53 -8.20 -12.37
C MET A 484 6.28 -9.07 -12.45
N ASP A 485 5.97 -9.76 -11.35
CA ASP A 485 4.72 -10.48 -11.18
C ASP A 485 3.86 -9.77 -10.14
N ILE A 486 2.59 -9.53 -10.48
CA ILE A 486 1.60 -8.93 -9.59
C ILE A 486 0.65 -10.03 -9.13
N VAL A 487 0.67 -10.35 -7.84
CA VAL A 487 -0.26 -11.31 -7.25
C VAL A 487 -1.37 -10.53 -6.57
N CYS A 488 -2.62 -10.74 -6.99
CA CYS A 488 -3.75 -10.00 -6.46
C CYS A 488 -4.90 -10.93 -6.04
N ILE A 489 -5.56 -10.55 -4.94
CA ILE A 489 -6.90 -10.98 -4.59
C ILE A 489 -7.86 -9.97 -5.20
N ASP A 490 -8.71 -10.39 -6.12
CA ASP A 490 -9.68 -9.50 -6.76
C ASP A 490 -11.03 -9.44 -6.02
N HIS A 491 -11.93 -8.58 -6.51
CA HIS A 491 -13.29 -8.45 -5.97
C HIS A 491 -14.14 -9.72 -6.11
N PHE A 492 -13.67 -10.72 -6.85
CA PHE A 492 -14.32 -12.02 -7.02
C PHE A 492 -13.76 -13.08 -6.07
N VAL A 493 -12.89 -12.68 -5.13
CA VAL A 493 -12.21 -13.61 -4.21
C VAL A 493 -11.40 -14.65 -4.98
N THR A 494 -10.81 -14.23 -6.11
CA THR A 494 -9.88 -15.06 -6.87
C THR A 494 -8.47 -14.58 -6.63
N LEU A 495 -7.57 -15.52 -6.41
CA LEU A 495 -6.14 -15.24 -6.40
C LEU A 495 -5.64 -15.35 -7.82
N SER A 496 -5.14 -14.24 -8.37
CA SER A 496 -4.59 -14.21 -9.72
C SER A 496 -3.17 -13.65 -9.70
N ALA A 497 -2.27 -14.26 -10.48
CA ALA A 497 -0.93 -13.74 -10.72
C ALA A 497 -0.82 -13.23 -12.16
N PHE A 498 -0.46 -11.97 -12.34
CA PHE A 498 -0.31 -11.33 -13.65
C PHE A 498 1.14 -10.96 -13.90
N ARG A 499 1.57 -11.12 -15.14
CA ARG A 499 2.79 -10.50 -15.65
C ARG A 499 2.41 -9.47 -16.69
N PRO A 500 2.70 -8.18 -16.48
CA PRO A 500 2.36 -7.15 -17.44
C PRO A 500 3.02 -7.45 -18.80
N ARG A 501 2.20 -7.86 -19.77
CA ARG A 501 2.56 -8.16 -21.17
C ARG A 501 1.42 -7.67 -22.05
N TYR A 502 1.62 -7.67 -23.37
CA TYR A 502 0.53 -7.38 -24.32
C TYR A 502 -0.61 -8.41 -24.27
N TYR A 503 -0.30 -9.65 -23.87
CA TYR A 503 -1.26 -10.71 -23.64
C TYR A 503 -1.57 -10.78 -22.14
N ASP A 504 -2.82 -10.46 -21.78
CA ASP A 504 -3.30 -10.28 -20.41
C ASP A 504 -3.92 -11.55 -19.80
N GLU A 505 -3.30 -12.71 -20.00
CA GLU A 505 -3.73 -13.94 -19.33
C GLU A 505 -3.03 -14.06 -17.96
N PRO A 506 -3.78 -14.38 -16.88
CA PRO A 506 -3.16 -14.63 -15.58
C PRO A 506 -2.27 -15.88 -15.68
N ILE A 507 -1.03 -15.79 -15.18
CA ILE A 507 -0.11 -16.93 -15.06
C ILE A 507 -0.77 -18.04 -14.24
N ILE A 508 -1.41 -17.64 -13.15
CA ILE A 508 -2.16 -18.51 -12.24
C ILE A 508 -3.45 -17.81 -11.90
N LYS A 509 -4.56 -18.55 -11.90
CA LYS A 509 -5.86 -18.11 -11.37
C LYS A 509 -6.45 -19.20 -10.51
N ILE A 510 -6.72 -18.91 -9.25
CA ILE A 510 -7.32 -19.83 -8.27
C ILE A 510 -8.63 -19.22 -7.80
N ASP A 511 -9.73 -19.90 -8.08
CA ASP A 511 -11.07 -19.46 -7.69
C ASP A 511 -11.44 -20.08 -6.33
N SER A 512 -11.60 -19.25 -5.30
CA SER A 512 -11.97 -19.71 -3.94
C SER A 512 -13.28 -20.51 -3.92
N LEU A 513 -14.20 -20.25 -4.86
CA LEU A 513 -15.54 -20.82 -4.90
C LEU A 513 -15.66 -22.11 -5.72
N SER A 514 -14.69 -22.39 -6.59
CA SER A 514 -14.74 -23.54 -7.51
C SER A 514 -14.69 -24.90 -6.81
N ASN A 515 -14.22 -24.95 -5.56
CA ASN A 515 -14.09 -26.18 -4.77
C ASN A 515 -15.42 -26.67 -4.17
N LYS A 516 -16.49 -25.86 -4.15
CA LYS A 516 -17.82 -26.30 -3.66
C LYS A 516 -18.44 -27.38 -4.53
N ASN A 517 -18.13 -27.39 -5.82
CA ASN A 517 -18.64 -28.39 -6.77
C ASN A 517 -18.00 -29.78 -6.60
N GLY A 518 -16.96 -29.91 -5.76
CA GLY A 518 -16.34 -31.20 -5.41
C GLY A 518 -17.08 -31.99 -4.32
N TYR A 519 -18.14 -31.43 -3.74
CA TYR A 519 -18.97 -32.08 -2.72
C TYR A 519 -19.94 -33.10 -3.33
N GLU A 520 -20.40 -32.88 -4.57
CA GLU A 520 -21.48 -33.68 -5.19
C GLU A 520 -21.03 -35.06 -5.72
N ASN A 521 -19.73 -35.29 -5.92
CA ASN A 521 -19.26 -36.52 -6.60
C ASN A 521 -18.89 -37.69 -5.68
N VAL A 522 -19.11 -37.64 -4.37
CA VAL A 522 -18.65 -38.70 -3.44
C VAL A 522 -19.77 -39.44 -2.70
N THR A 523 -21.03 -39.04 -2.84
CA THR A 523 -22.14 -39.81 -2.24
C THR A 523 -22.47 -41.12 -2.97
N ASN A 524 -21.80 -41.45 -4.08
CA ASN A 524 -22.14 -42.59 -4.95
C ASN A 524 -21.07 -43.68 -5.12
N GLU A 525 -20.04 -43.77 -4.27
CA GLU A 525 -19.16 -44.95 -4.26
C GLU A 525 -19.21 -45.65 -2.91
N LYS A 526 -20.26 -46.46 -2.71
CA LYS A 526 -20.26 -47.55 -1.74
C LYS A 526 -19.75 -48.82 -2.43
N GLY A 527 -18.66 -49.40 -1.92
CA GLY A 527 -18.39 -50.83 -2.07
C GLY A 527 -16.92 -51.17 -2.29
N GLY A 528 -16.20 -51.47 -1.21
CA GLY A 528 -14.87 -52.07 -1.28
C GLY A 528 -14.14 -51.96 0.05
N ALA A 529 -14.48 -52.83 1.00
CA ALA A 529 -13.77 -52.94 2.27
C ALA A 529 -12.47 -53.74 2.06
N GLU A 530 -11.30 -53.11 2.21
CA GLU A 530 -10.06 -53.80 2.56
C GLU A 530 -9.30 -53.03 3.64
N THR A 531 -8.95 -53.78 4.67
CA THR A 531 -8.25 -53.43 5.91
C THR A 531 -6.82 -52.94 5.68
N GLN A 532 -6.50 -51.70 6.07
CA GLN A 532 -5.12 -51.27 6.40
C GLN A 532 -5.13 -50.21 7.51
N THR A 533 -4.59 -50.56 8.68
CA THR A 533 -4.55 -49.73 9.89
C THR A 533 -3.57 -48.55 9.84
N ASP A 534 -2.76 -48.42 8.78
CA ASP A 534 -1.97 -47.20 8.48
C ASP A 534 -2.64 -46.27 7.44
N GLY A 535 -3.70 -46.74 6.76
CA GLY A 535 -4.48 -45.93 5.81
C GLY A 535 -5.53 -45.03 6.47
N GLN A 536 -5.97 -45.39 7.69
CA GLN A 536 -7.05 -44.68 8.39
C GLN A 536 -6.69 -43.24 8.80
N ILE A 537 -5.41 -42.96 9.08
CA ILE A 537 -4.92 -41.62 9.46
C ILE A 537 -4.76 -40.72 8.22
N ILE A 538 -4.36 -41.31 7.08
CA ILE A 538 -4.18 -40.60 5.80
C ILE A 538 -5.54 -40.23 5.19
N ASP A 539 -6.54 -41.10 5.34
CA ASP A 539 -7.92 -40.83 4.93
C ASP A 539 -8.56 -39.71 5.75
N ASP A 540 -8.26 -39.62 7.06
CA ASP A 540 -8.76 -38.56 7.93
C ASP A 540 -8.11 -37.20 7.65
N GLU A 541 -6.77 -37.14 7.44
CA GLU A 541 -6.09 -35.90 7.03
C GLU A 541 -6.66 -35.38 5.69
N THR A 542 -6.89 -36.27 4.73
CA THR A 542 -7.42 -35.91 3.42
C THR A 542 -8.87 -35.43 3.50
N ALA A 543 -9.71 -36.08 4.32
CA ALA A 543 -11.09 -35.66 4.56
C ALA A 543 -11.16 -34.30 5.28
N GLN A 544 -10.33 -34.09 6.30
CA GLN A 544 -10.24 -32.83 7.04
C GLN A 544 -9.71 -31.69 6.15
N PHE A 545 -8.70 -31.97 5.33
CA PHE A 545 -8.20 -31.00 4.35
C PHE A 545 -9.26 -30.66 3.29
N LYS A 546 -10.00 -31.65 2.81
CA LYS A 546 -11.12 -31.42 1.87
C LYS A 546 -12.21 -30.54 2.49
N LYS A 547 -12.55 -30.78 3.76
CA LYS A 547 -13.49 -29.94 4.50
C LYS A 547 -12.95 -28.52 4.67
N ALA A 548 -11.71 -28.36 5.13
CA ALA A 548 -11.07 -27.06 5.33
C ALA A 548 -10.99 -26.24 4.02
N LEU A 549 -10.71 -26.88 2.88
CA LEU A 549 -10.76 -26.25 1.56
C LEU A 549 -12.18 -25.80 1.17
N GLY A 550 -13.20 -26.59 1.52
CA GLY A 550 -14.60 -26.27 1.24
C GLY A 550 -15.15 -25.14 2.11
N ASP A 551 -14.58 -24.94 3.29
CA ASP A 551 -14.97 -23.91 4.25
C ASP A 551 -14.37 -22.52 3.90
N LEU A 552 -13.35 -22.44 3.04
CA LEU A 552 -12.82 -21.15 2.56
C LEU A 552 -13.89 -20.36 1.81
N CYS A 553 -14.05 -19.08 2.13
CA CYS A 553 -15.15 -18.28 1.58
C CYS A 553 -14.77 -16.88 1.11
N SER A 554 -13.78 -16.24 1.74
CA SER A 554 -13.39 -14.87 1.43
C SER A 554 -11.95 -14.59 1.84
N PHE A 555 -11.04 -14.62 0.87
CA PHE A 555 -9.69 -14.09 1.01
C PHE A 555 -9.74 -12.59 1.36
N LYS A 556 -9.03 -12.20 2.42
CA LYS A 556 -9.01 -10.85 2.98
C LYS A 556 -7.68 -10.15 2.85
N LYS A 557 -6.57 -10.88 3.02
CA LYS A 557 -5.21 -10.31 3.01
C LYS A 557 -4.22 -11.27 2.35
N LEU A 558 -3.30 -10.71 1.58
CA LEU A 558 -2.22 -11.43 0.92
C LEU A 558 -0.87 -10.99 1.49
N PHE A 559 0.01 -11.96 1.74
CA PHE A 559 1.40 -11.74 2.10
C PHE A 559 2.29 -12.63 1.23
N MET A 560 3.35 -12.07 0.66
CA MET A 560 4.37 -12.85 -0.05
C MET A 560 5.47 -13.22 0.94
N VAL A 561 5.67 -14.51 1.21
CA VAL A 561 6.76 -15.00 2.09
C VAL A 561 8.08 -14.98 1.34
N ASP A 562 8.07 -15.52 0.11
CA ASP A 562 9.15 -15.41 -0.87
C ASP A 562 8.52 -15.24 -2.27
N ASP A 563 9.33 -15.31 -3.34
CA ASP A 563 8.86 -15.10 -4.70
C ASP A 563 7.99 -16.23 -5.26
N SER A 564 7.79 -17.30 -4.51
CA SER A 564 6.94 -18.43 -4.86
C SER A 564 5.79 -18.65 -3.87
N LEU A 565 6.02 -18.40 -2.58
CA LEU A 565 5.13 -18.71 -1.48
C LEU A 565 4.22 -17.53 -1.11
N CYS A 566 2.93 -17.75 -1.30
CA CYS A 566 1.86 -16.86 -0.90
C CYS A 566 1.24 -17.34 0.42
N LEU A 567 1.18 -16.46 1.43
CA LEU A 567 0.38 -16.65 2.64
C LEU A 567 -0.90 -15.81 2.52
N ILE A 568 -2.05 -16.47 2.47
CA ILE A 568 -3.36 -15.85 2.25
C ILE A 568 -4.21 -16.05 3.50
N LEU A 569 -4.78 -14.96 4.00
CA LEU A 569 -5.69 -14.99 5.12
C LEU A 569 -7.14 -14.97 4.62
N ASP A 570 -7.90 -16.00 4.98
CA ASP A 570 -9.34 -16.11 4.79
C ASP A 570 -10.05 -15.87 6.13
N THR A 571 -11.34 -15.58 6.06
CA THR A 571 -12.25 -15.61 7.23
C THR A 571 -12.24 -16.94 8.01
N HIS A 572 -12.06 -18.08 7.33
CA HIS A 572 -12.13 -19.41 7.93
C HIS A 572 -10.80 -20.18 7.95
N GLY A 573 -9.68 -19.51 7.63
CA GLY A 573 -8.38 -20.12 7.78
C GLY A 573 -7.22 -19.33 7.20
N VAL A 574 -6.04 -19.91 7.31
CA VAL A 574 -4.82 -19.41 6.68
C VAL A 574 -4.36 -20.42 5.63
N LEU A 575 -4.12 -19.95 4.42
CA LEU A 575 -3.74 -20.75 3.26
C LEU A 575 -2.30 -20.41 2.85
N LEU A 576 -1.46 -21.41 2.70
CA LEU A 576 -0.09 -21.30 2.21
C LEU A 576 0.01 -22.00 0.85
N ILE A 577 0.44 -21.28 -0.17
CA ILE A 577 0.51 -21.78 -1.54
C ILE A 577 1.88 -21.52 -2.14
N ASN A 578 2.52 -22.56 -2.68
CA ASN A 578 3.64 -22.40 -3.60
C ASN A 578 3.08 -22.23 -5.03
N ARG A 579 3.15 -21.02 -5.56
CA ARG A 579 2.55 -20.67 -6.85
C ARG A 579 3.22 -21.37 -8.03
N PHE A 580 4.53 -21.63 -7.98
CA PHE A 580 5.24 -22.24 -9.10
C PHE A 580 4.99 -23.75 -9.25
N GLU A 581 4.51 -24.42 -8.20
CA GLU A 581 4.25 -25.86 -8.23
C GLU A 581 2.79 -26.24 -8.50
N ILE A 582 1.89 -25.27 -8.68
CA ILE A 582 0.47 -25.54 -8.92
C ILE A 582 0.28 -26.11 -10.32
N LYS A 583 -0.10 -27.38 -10.39
CA LYS A 583 -0.41 -28.07 -11.66
C LYS A 583 -1.90 -28.03 -11.99
N ASN A 584 -2.77 -28.00 -10.98
CA ASN A 584 -4.23 -27.99 -11.16
C ASN A 584 -4.87 -26.83 -10.38
N THR A 585 -5.20 -25.76 -11.10
CA THR A 585 -5.85 -24.57 -10.54
C THR A 585 -7.35 -24.75 -10.27
N LYS A 586 -8.01 -25.70 -10.95
CA LYS A 586 -9.45 -25.97 -10.82
C LYS A 586 -9.79 -26.94 -9.70
N ASN A 587 -8.86 -27.81 -9.32
CA ASN A 587 -9.04 -28.75 -8.21
C ASN A 587 -7.77 -28.78 -7.36
N LEU A 588 -7.78 -27.96 -6.31
CA LEU A 588 -6.63 -27.78 -5.42
C LEU A 588 -6.23 -29.08 -4.69
N LEU A 589 -7.18 -30.01 -4.48
CA LEU A 589 -6.91 -31.29 -3.81
C LEU A 589 -5.89 -32.17 -4.54
N LYS A 590 -5.84 -32.06 -5.87
CA LYS A 590 -4.97 -32.89 -6.73
C LYS A 590 -3.51 -32.44 -6.77
N ASN A 591 -3.18 -31.28 -6.20
CA ASN A 591 -1.78 -30.81 -6.13
C ASN A 591 -1.01 -31.57 -5.04
N SER A 592 0.31 -31.41 -4.99
CA SER A 592 1.16 -32.10 -4.00
C SER A 592 0.87 -31.60 -2.57
N LYS A 593 1.32 -32.34 -1.53
CA LYS A 593 1.18 -31.89 -0.13
C LYS A 593 2.03 -30.65 0.18
N ASP A 594 3.09 -30.41 -0.58
CA ASP A 594 4.00 -29.28 -0.36
C ASP A 594 3.56 -28.01 -1.07
N THR A 595 2.71 -28.14 -2.10
CA THR A 595 2.21 -27.01 -2.87
C THR A 595 1.11 -26.23 -2.15
N ILE A 596 0.24 -26.90 -1.37
CA ILE A 596 -0.91 -26.26 -0.71
C ILE A 596 -1.08 -26.78 0.72
N ARG A 597 -1.05 -25.87 1.69
CA ARG A 597 -1.25 -26.17 3.11
C ARG A 597 -2.27 -25.20 3.74
N ILE A 598 -3.08 -25.68 4.68
CA ILE A 598 -4.18 -24.92 5.29
C ILE A 598 -4.18 -25.06 6.80
N ILE A 599 -4.45 -23.95 7.48
CA ILE A 599 -4.80 -23.90 8.90
C ILE A 599 -6.30 -23.54 8.97
N PRO A 600 -7.20 -24.46 9.31
CA PRO A 600 -8.61 -24.13 9.51
C PRO A 600 -8.79 -23.38 10.83
N HIS A 601 -9.34 -22.16 10.76
CA HIS A 601 -9.64 -21.35 11.94
C HIS A 601 -10.63 -20.23 11.61
N ASP A 602 -11.68 -20.10 12.39
CA ASP A 602 -12.67 -19.04 12.19
C ASP A 602 -12.21 -17.71 12.80
N PHE A 603 -11.63 -16.85 11.97
CA PHE A 603 -11.22 -15.49 12.35
C PHE A 603 -12.39 -14.50 12.30
N GLY A 604 -13.47 -14.82 11.57
CA GLY A 604 -14.56 -13.91 11.28
C GLY A 604 -14.16 -12.75 10.34
N LEU A 605 -14.82 -11.59 10.47
CA LEU A 605 -14.55 -10.42 9.63
C LEU A 605 -13.32 -9.64 10.15
N ILE A 606 -12.26 -9.73 9.35
CA ILE A 606 -10.94 -9.13 9.62
C ILE A 606 -10.86 -7.72 9.01
N ASN A 607 -10.36 -6.75 9.79
CA ASN A 607 -10.12 -5.38 9.34
C ASN A 607 -8.70 -5.17 8.81
N ASP A 608 -7.70 -5.60 9.58
CA ASP A 608 -6.28 -5.49 9.23
C ASP A 608 -5.44 -6.50 10.02
N THR A 609 -4.25 -6.83 9.50
CA THR A 609 -3.36 -7.87 10.06
C THR A 609 -1.88 -7.56 9.98
N ILE A 610 -1.11 -8.13 10.92
CA ILE A 610 0.35 -8.16 10.91
C ILE A 610 0.82 -9.62 10.97
N VAL A 611 1.80 -9.97 10.14
CA VAL A 611 2.43 -11.31 10.13
C VAL A 611 3.90 -11.20 10.51
N ILE A 612 4.32 -11.91 11.56
CA ILE A 612 5.71 -12.01 11.97
C ILE A 612 6.17 -13.45 11.81
N ILE A 613 7.04 -13.70 10.84
CA ILE A 613 7.59 -15.04 10.62
C ILE A 613 8.74 -15.24 11.60
N ASN A 614 8.65 -16.27 12.46
CA ASN A 614 9.67 -16.55 13.47
C ASN A 614 10.73 -17.51 12.94
N ASN A 615 10.29 -18.52 12.18
CA ASN A 615 11.14 -19.56 11.66
C ASN A 615 10.61 -20.03 10.31
N ILE A 616 11.53 -20.19 9.35
CA ILE A 616 11.28 -20.82 8.07
C ILE A 616 12.36 -21.88 7.92
N ASP A 617 11.94 -23.15 7.84
CA ASP A 617 12.81 -24.25 7.50
C ASP A 617 12.59 -24.60 6.03
N VAL A 618 13.66 -24.53 5.22
CA VAL A 618 13.61 -24.74 3.78
C VAL A 618 14.52 -25.92 3.44
N ASP A 619 13.97 -26.94 2.78
CA ASP A 619 14.76 -28.04 2.22
C ASP A 619 14.72 -27.98 0.69
N THR A 620 15.91 -27.98 0.10
CA THR A 620 16.31 -28.07 -1.33
C THR A 620 15.55 -27.28 -2.41
N LYS A 621 14.39 -26.66 -2.12
CA LYS A 621 13.59 -25.66 -2.88
C LYS A 621 12.20 -25.39 -2.26
N ASN A 622 11.76 -26.12 -1.22
CA ASN A 622 10.43 -25.98 -0.61
C ASN A 622 10.47 -25.66 0.88
N VAL A 623 9.48 -24.89 1.36
CA VAL A 623 9.30 -24.64 2.80
C VAL A 623 8.81 -25.92 3.48
N CYS A 624 9.71 -26.53 4.26
CA CYS A 624 9.41 -27.70 5.07
C CYS A 624 8.54 -27.32 6.26
N SER A 625 8.91 -26.27 6.99
CA SER A 625 8.08 -25.79 8.10
C SER A 625 8.11 -24.28 8.21
N LEU A 626 6.99 -23.70 8.65
CA LEU A 626 6.85 -22.26 8.81
C LEU A 626 6.09 -21.96 10.10
N ALA A 627 6.72 -21.18 10.99
CA ALA A 627 6.12 -20.76 12.25
C ALA A 627 6.01 -19.23 12.29
N PHE A 628 4.83 -18.72 12.62
CA PHE A 628 4.54 -17.28 12.58
C PHE A 628 3.65 -16.84 13.75
N HIS A 629 3.74 -15.55 14.07
CA HIS A 629 2.74 -14.85 14.86
C HIS A 629 1.85 -14.03 13.92
N LEU A 630 0.55 -14.07 14.18
CA LEU A 630 -0.45 -13.31 13.44
C LEU A 630 -1.20 -12.42 14.42
N VAL A 631 -1.12 -11.10 14.22
CA VAL A 631 -1.94 -10.13 14.95
C VAL A 631 -3.12 -9.76 14.05
N VAL A 632 -4.33 -9.95 14.56
CA VAL A 632 -5.57 -9.71 13.82
C VAL A 632 -6.42 -8.69 14.55
N THR A 633 -7.06 -7.82 13.77
CA THR A 633 -8.12 -6.95 14.25
C THR A 633 -9.43 -7.31 13.59
N SER A 634 -10.50 -7.38 14.37
CA SER A 634 -11.81 -7.81 13.88
C SER A 634 -12.86 -6.70 14.00
N MET A 635 -13.92 -6.82 13.20
CA MET A 635 -15.10 -5.96 13.28
C MET A 635 -15.78 -5.98 14.66
N ALA A 636 -15.55 -7.02 15.47
CA ALA A 636 -16.01 -7.11 16.85
C ALA A 636 -15.26 -6.17 17.82
N GLY A 637 -14.24 -5.46 17.35
CA GLY A 637 -13.41 -4.56 18.18
C GLY A 637 -12.40 -5.30 19.05
N GLU A 638 -11.97 -6.48 18.61
CA GLU A 638 -11.01 -7.33 19.30
C GLU A 638 -9.65 -7.29 18.58
N ILE A 639 -8.58 -7.31 19.38
CA ILE A 639 -7.20 -7.50 18.93
C ILE A 639 -6.78 -8.88 19.42
N THR A 640 -6.50 -9.78 18.51
CA THR A 640 -6.12 -11.17 18.82
C THR A 640 -4.72 -11.45 18.30
N VAL A 641 -3.92 -12.14 19.10
CA VAL A 641 -2.59 -12.61 18.70
C VAL A 641 -2.61 -14.12 18.64
N PHE A 642 -2.28 -14.67 17.49
CA PHE A 642 -2.19 -16.10 17.25
C PHE A 642 -0.76 -16.53 16.98
N LYS A 643 -0.47 -17.79 17.29
CA LYS A 643 0.72 -18.50 16.83
C LYS A 643 0.30 -19.60 15.86
N GLY A 644 0.74 -19.50 14.62
CA GLY A 644 0.49 -20.47 13.55
C GLY A 644 1.74 -21.26 13.20
N GLU A 645 1.56 -22.53 12.88
CA GLU A 645 2.63 -23.46 12.49
C GLU A 645 2.16 -24.34 11.32
N PHE A 646 2.92 -24.36 10.22
CA PHE A 646 2.83 -25.33 9.15
C PHE A 646 3.93 -26.38 9.34
N PHE A 647 3.55 -27.66 9.35
CA PHE A 647 4.46 -28.77 9.59
C PHE A 647 5.00 -29.36 8.28
N ASN A 648 6.15 -30.04 8.37
CA ASN A 648 6.73 -30.75 7.23
C ASN A 648 5.89 -31.98 6.88
N GLY A 649 5.63 -32.19 5.60
CA GLY A 649 4.88 -33.34 5.08
C GLY A 649 3.37 -33.37 5.39
N SER A 650 2.82 -32.35 6.06
CA SER A 650 1.37 -32.25 6.35
C SER A 650 0.70 -31.12 5.59
N ARG A 651 -0.53 -31.38 5.14
CA ARG A 651 -1.40 -30.35 4.53
C ARG A 651 -2.09 -29.47 5.55
N LEU A 652 -2.18 -29.93 6.80
CA LEU A 652 -2.87 -29.23 7.87
C LEU A 652 -1.86 -28.62 8.83
N GLY A 653 -1.92 -27.30 8.97
CA GLY A 653 -1.20 -26.60 10.02
C GLY A 653 -2.03 -26.49 11.29
N ARG A 654 -1.43 -25.92 12.32
CA ARG A 654 -2.11 -25.62 13.60
C ARG A 654 -1.99 -24.15 13.93
N ILE A 655 -3.04 -23.58 14.49
CA ILE A 655 -3.02 -22.24 15.09
C ILE A 655 -3.51 -22.29 16.52
N LYS A 656 -2.91 -21.45 17.36
CA LYS A 656 -3.25 -21.31 18.77
C LYS A 656 -3.41 -19.83 19.09
N LEU A 657 -4.51 -19.47 19.75
CA LEU A 657 -4.67 -18.14 20.34
C LEU A 657 -3.68 -17.98 21.49
N CYS A 658 -2.84 -16.96 21.42
CA CYS A 658 -1.90 -16.60 22.47
C CYS A 658 -2.56 -15.67 23.49
N ASP A 659 -3.13 -14.57 23.01
CA ASP A 659 -3.80 -13.58 23.85
C ASP A 659 -4.82 -12.76 23.04
N SER A 660 -5.75 -12.11 23.73
CA SER A 660 -6.74 -11.22 23.12
C SER A 660 -7.09 -10.04 24.01
N LEU A 661 -7.32 -8.89 23.38
CA LEU A 661 -7.82 -7.69 24.03
C LEU A 661 -9.08 -7.19 23.33
N LYS A 662 -10.12 -6.96 24.11
CA LYS A 662 -11.39 -6.40 23.63
C LYS A 662 -11.54 -4.95 24.05
N LEU A 663 -11.98 -4.10 23.12
CA LEU A 663 -12.37 -2.74 23.47
C LEU A 663 -13.70 -2.75 24.23
N ASN A 664 -13.69 -2.30 25.49
CA ASN A 664 -14.90 -2.25 26.33
C ASN A 664 -15.87 -1.08 25.99
N ARG A 665 -15.55 -0.25 24.99
CA ARG A 665 -16.34 0.96 24.67
C ARG A 665 -17.20 0.75 23.43
N LYS A 666 -18.53 0.82 23.61
CA LYS A 666 -19.55 0.56 22.55
C LYS A 666 -19.37 1.36 21.26
N ASP A 667 -18.86 2.59 21.34
CA ASP A 667 -18.75 3.49 20.18
C ASP A 667 -17.35 3.47 19.53
N ARG A 668 -16.46 2.58 19.96
CA ARG A 668 -15.09 2.48 19.44
C ARG A 668 -14.86 1.10 18.84
N PHE A 669 -14.13 1.08 17.74
CA PHE A 669 -13.71 -0.16 17.10
C PHE A 669 -12.21 -0.09 16.81
N VAL A 670 -11.64 -1.22 16.44
CA VAL A 670 -10.27 -1.32 15.96
C VAL A 670 -10.28 -1.45 14.44
N ASP A 671 -9.40 -0.74 13.74
CA ASP A 671 -9.41 -0.71 12.28
C ASP A 671 -8.05 -1.02 11.66
N LYS A 672 -7.08 -0.10 11.73
CA LYS A 672 -5.78 -0.21 11.07
C LYS A 672 -4.67 -0.58 12.02
N LEU A 673 -3.73 -1.39 11.54
CA LEU A 673 -2.53 -1.83 12.23
C LEU A 673 -1.28 -1.23 11.58
N ALA A 674 -0.26 -0.94 12.39
CA ALA A 674 1.07 -0.62 11.91
C ALA A 674 2.13 -1.27 12.78
N LEU A 675 2.94 -2.14 12.20
CA LEU A 675 4.12 -2.69 12.85
C LEU A 675 5.15 -1.57 13.11
N ILE A 676 5.72 -1.52 14.31
CA ILE A 676 6.70 -0.50 14.72
C ILE A 676 8.06 -1.13 14.99
N ASP A 677 8.06 -2.24 15.74
CA ASP A 677 9.30 -2.91 16.12
C ASP A 677 9.07 -4.39 16.40
N TYR A 678 10.12 -5.19 16.20
CA TYR A 678 10.13 -6.60 16.52
C TYR A 678 11.52 -7.05 16.97
N ASP A 679 11.61 -7.59 18.19
CA ASP A 679 12.82 -8.22 18.69
C ASP A 679 12.86 -9.69 18.22
N GLY A 680 13.29 -9.93 16.98
CA GLY A 680 13.58 -11.29 16.50
C GLY A 680 14.78 -11.89 17.24
N PHE A 681 14.84 -13.23 17.35
CA PHE A 681 16.07 -13.91 17.79
C PHE A 681 17.23 -13.39 16.93
N ASN A 682 18.27 -12.84 17.59
CA ASN A 682 19.50 -12.32 16.98
C ASN A 682 20.02 -13.27 15.89
N THR A 683 19.61 -13.07 14.64
CA THR A 683 20.53 -13.28 13.53
C THR A 683 21.47 -12.08 13.60
N PRO A 684 22.80 -12.29 13.67
CA PRO A 684 23.71 -11.17 13.56
C PRO A 684 23.36 -10.47 12.26
N LYS A 685 22.93 -9.20 12.34
CA LYS A 685 22.80 -8.33 11.17
C LYS A 685 24.07 -8.55 10.37
N ARG A 686 23.96 -9.25 9.23
CA ARG A 686 25.10 -9.47 8.35
C ARG A 686 25.50 -8.06 7.97
N ARG A 687 26.60 -7.56 8.54
CA ARG A 687 27.25 -6.37 8.03
C ARG A 687 27.42 -6.69 6.54
N LEU A 688 26.66 -5.98 5.70
CA LEU A 688 27.12 -5.77 4.34
C LEU A 688 28.45 -5.06 4.56
N ASP A 689 29.53 -5.81 4.47
CA ASP A 689 30.87 -5.26 4.38
C ASP A 689 30.84 -4.39 3.13
N TYR A 690 30.51 -3.12 3.32
CA TYR A 690 30.94 -2.08 2.41
C TYR A 690 32.45 -2.20 2.40
N ASN A 691 33.01 -2.74 1.31
CA ASN A 691 34.42 -2.60 1.03
C ASN A 691 34.71 -1.10 0.98
N GLU A 692 35.25 -0.55 2.08
CA GLU A 692 35.74 0.83 2.20
C GLU A 692 36.91 1.14 1.23
N ASN A 693 37.26 0.21 0.35
CA ASN A 693 38.38 0.34 -0.59
C ASN A 693 38.03 1.02 -1.92
N ASP A 694 36.75 1.27 -2.24
CA ASP A 694 36.36 1.85 -3.54
C ASP A 694 35.97 3.34 -3.51
N LEU A 695 36.19 4.07 -2.40
CA LEU A 695 35.84 5.51 -2.33
C LEU A 695 36.97 6.50 -2.02
N TYR A 696 38.24 6.07 -1.95
CA TYR A 696 39.36 7.00 -1.72
C TYR A 696 40.47 6.86 -2.77
N SER A 697 40.21 7.38 -3.97
CA SER A 697 41.24 7.78 -4.93
C SER A 697 41.24 9.29 -5.16
N PHE A 698 41.19 10.08 -4.07
CA PHE A 698 41.64 11.48 -4.12
C PHE A 698 43.12 11.55 -3.70
N ILE A 699 43.96 11.74 -4.71
CA ILE A 699 45.40 11.99 -4.60
C ILE A 699 45.61 13.26 -3.76
N VAL A 700 46.11 13.10 -2.53
CA VAL A 700 46.75 14.18 -1.78
C VAL A 700 48.24 13.84 -1.66
N LYS A 701 49.06 14.47 -2.52
CA LYS A 701 50.52 14.46 -2.40
C LYS A 701 50.93 15.14 -1.10
N LYS A 702 51.53 14.37 -0.19
CA LYS A 702 52.19 14.86 1.02
C LYS A 702 53.51 15.54 0.61
N VAL A 703 53.61 16.86 0.77
CA VAL A 703 54.87 17.59 0.68
C VAL A 703 55.67 17.30 1.96
N LYS A 704 56.85 16.71 1.83
CA LYS A 704 57.83 16.63 2.92
C LYS A 704 58.43 18.02 3.15
N LYS A 705 58.43 18.46 4.40
CA LYS A 705 59.38 19.47 4.88
C LYS A 705 60.70 18.75 5.18
N ASP A 706 61.78 19.28 4.61
CA ASP A 706 63.06 19.38 5.31
C ASP A 706 63.13 20.77 5.96
#